data_AF-V4JPB4-F1
#
_entry.id   AF-V4JPB4-F1
#
_cell.length_a   1.000
_cell.length_b   1.000
_cell.length_c   1.000
_cell.angle_alpha   90.00
_cell.angle_beta   90.00
_cell.angle_gamma   90.00
#
_symmetry.space_group_name_H-M   'P 1'
#
loop_
_entity.id
_entity.type
_entity.pdbx_description
1 polymer ?
#
loop_
_entity_poly.entity_id
_entity_poly.type
_entity_poly.pdbx_seq_one_letter_code
_entity_poly.pdbx_strand_id
1 'polypeptide(L)'
;MNRQELLAASSRVALAGLVHDIGKFAERAGVDPGAELLEANLHQYARRRQADGRQWFSHRHAAYTALAIDLLERHFPKLKGSEVTPFAAWDAADVDDSLINAAARHHVPETALQWIIATADRVASGFERETFDRYNDAEEGTATGGDHFSARQLTLFEQIRLDGRHGEKTPLQQRYALQPLSPRSIFPQLAEDCEPPKREREQAKAQYRTLWDQFTIALTAIPASHQERLDLWLDHFDTLLATFAHAIPAATAFGVKPEVSLYDHSKAVAALATALWRWHQARDDDAQAIIDAHQHRADWDRPKLLLIQGDLFGIQDFIFAAGGETQRRAAKLLRGRSFYVGLLIECAAMRILDVLSLPPTSQIINAAGKFLIVAPNTEGIRTALAEVRRTLDAWFLEHSFGQAGVGLAWLEANCNDFIGTHADPNHSHQGFRDLMQRLFAQLDLAKAQRFALCSDHPVPAVFSGFLDRFDNQLGTCAIDGRSPAELEETRQGRVLKLSRLAKDQIDIGDWLTRFERLLVTREGIGQHSLGVDLFGYQISFTSDATDSGRFGPALRSGNLLRAWDFSLPAADGDRALWNGYARRYINGYIPRFSGEPLSEFERDKYQDADPDADGDFSCREPKTLNHLACEDQRLDKESRWVGIRALNTLKGDIDNLGLIFQQGLAEPTFAKMAALSRQTNAFFAVYLPWLCQSEYSNTYTLFAGGDDFFLIGPWRSQMALARRLRTDFARYVAGNPDIHFSAGLSTTKPGLPIRHLAALGEQALEQAKGLSPLKNAVTCFGETVSWDDFEALGQAEDELERLIDELRLSTGYVYGLIELIDKAESVQQRPEHAIWHSQFAYRTARMLERLPGLRDRAKNDERRRLQQRLAQVIAQGGIERFRGSYRIPLFTLLYQARD
;
A
#
# COMPACT_ATOMS: atom_id res chain seq x y z
N MET A 1 20.38 -27.81 -15.26
CA MET A 1 20.06 -27.44 -13.87
C MET A 1 18.65 -27.91 -13.54
N ASN A 2 18.47 -28.55 -12.39
CA ASN A 2 17.13 -28.84 -11.86
C ASN A 2 16.45 -27.53 -11.38
N ARG A 3 15.16 -27.59 -11.00
CA ARG A 3 14.42 -26.37 -10.56
C ARG A 3 15.04 -25.66 -9.35
N GLN A 4 15.55 -26.41 -8.36
CA GLN A 4 16.15 -25.83 -7.16
C GLN A 4 17.50 -25.18 -7.45
N GLU A 5 18.36 -25.85 -8.22
CA GLU A 5 19.64 -25.30 -8.70
C GLU A 5 19.41 -24.02 -9.50
N LEU A 6 18.40 -24.02 -10.37
CA LEU A 6 18.07 -22.89 -11.22
C LEU A 6 17.48 -21.71 -10.42
N LEU A 7 16.65 -21.97 -9.41
CA LEU A 7 16.17 -20.94 -8.48
C LEU A 7 17.32 -20.36 -7.66
N ALA A 8 18.23 -21.19 -7.16
CA ALA A 8 19.41 -20.73 -6.40
C ALA A 8 20.31 -19.85 -7.27
N ALA A 9 20.58 -20.26 -8.51
CA ALA A 9 21.35 -19.46 -9.47
C ALA A 9 20.64 -18.14 -9.82
N SER A 10 19.33 -18.17 -10.07
CA SER A 10 18.53 -16.96 -10.30
C SER A 10 18.57 -16.01 -9.09
N SER A 11 18.53 -16.57 -7.88
CA SER A 11 18.60 -15.79 -6.63
C SER A 11 19.98 -15.16 -6.40
N ARG A 12 21.06 -15.80 -6.87
CA ARG A 12 22.41 -15.23 -6.85
C ARG A 12 22.55 -14.04 -7.80
N VAL A 13 22.01 -14.15 -9.03
CA VAL A 13 21.97 -13.02 -9.99
C VAL A 13 21.12 -11.88 -9.44
N ALA A 14 19.95 -12.20 -8.89
CA ALA A 14 19.10 -11.21 -8.23
C ALA A 14 19.81 -10.50 -7.08
N LEU A 15 20.53 -11.24 -6.22
CA LEU A 15 21.31 -10.65 -5.13
C LEU A 15 22.37 -9.69 -5.69
N ALA A 16 23.14 -10.10 -6.70
CA ALA A 16 24.13 -9.24 -7.36
C ALA A 16 23.51 -7.95 -7.90
N GLY A 17 22.37 -8.05 -8.60
CA GLY A 17 21.63 -6.89 -9.08
C GLY A 17 21.07 -6.01 -7.95
N LEU A 18 20.63 -6.60 -6.84
CA LEU A 18 20.08 -5.86 -5.70
C LEU A 18 21.17 -5.07 -4.96
N VAL A 19 22.39 -5.59 -4.90
CA VAL A 19 23.52 -4.95 -4.19
C VAL A 19 24.52 -4.23 -5.10
N HIS A 20 24.31 -4.17 -6.43
CA HIS A 20 25.26 -3.56 -7.37
C HIS A 20 25.67 -2.12 -7.01
N ASP A 21 24.74 -1.35 -6.43
CA ASP A 21 24.91 0.05 -6.06
C ASP A 21 24.89 0.29 -4.55
N ILE A 22 24.99 -0.76 -3.71
CA ILE A 22 25.01 -0.61 -2.25
C ILE A 22 26.20 0.25 -1.76
N GLY A 23 27.26 0.34 -2.58
CA GLY A 23 28.39 1.22 -2.34
C GLY A 23 28.02 2.70 -2.26
N LYS A 24 26.94 3.14 -2.90
CA LYS A 24 26.43 4.52 -2.72
C LYS A 24 26.04 4.79 -1.27
N PHE A 25 25.47 3.80 -0.59
CA PHE A 25 25.11 3.91 0.82
C PHE A 25 26.37 3.92 1.70
N ALA A 26 27.28 2.98 1.48
CA ALA A 26 28.52 2.86 2.26
C ALA A 26 29.47 4.08 2.08
N GLU A 27 29.63 4.57 0.84
CA GLU A 27 30.42 5.76 0.53
C GLU A 27 29.87 6.99 1.25
N ARG A 28 28.56 7.22 1.13
CA ARG A 28 27.89 8.38 1.74
C ARG A 28 27.90 8.32 3.27
N ALA A 29 27.89 7.12 3.84
CA ALA A 29 28.05 6.87 5.27
C ALA A 29 29.49 7.04 5.78
N GLY A 30 30.46 7.26 4.89
CA GLY A 30 31.87 7.42 5.28
C GLY A 30 32.46 6.14 5.89
N VAL A 31 32.08 4.97 5.38
CA VAL A 31 32.68 3.69 5.77
C VAL A 31 34.15 3.69 5.34
N ASP A 32 35.08 3.67 6.30
CA ASP A 32 36.52 3.68 6.02
C ASP A 32 37.11 2.25 6.06
N PRO A 33 37.54 1.69 4.92
CA PRO A 33 38.19 0.38 4.84
C PRO A 33 39.71 0.42 5.07
N GLY A 34 40.30 1.60 5.24
CA GLY A 34 41.75 1.83 5.15
C GLY A 34 42.20 2.21 3.73
N ALA A 35 43.23 3.07 3.65
CA ALA A 35 43.67 3.70 2.40
C ALA A 35 44.12 2.68 1.33
N GLU A 36 44.87 1.65 1.72
CA GLU A 36 45.41 0.64 0.79
C GLU A 36 44.31 -0.18 0.12
N LEU A 37 43.32 -0.65 0.90
CA LEU A 37 42.21 -1.46 0.37
C LEU A 37 41.28 -0.62 -0.51
N LEU A 38 41.01 0.64 -0.14
CA LEU A 38 40.23 1.54 -0.98
C LEU A 38 40.94 1.83 -2.31
N GLU A 39 42.24 2.08 -2.29
CA GLU A 39 43.02 2.33 -3.50
C GLU A 39 42.99 1.10 -4.42
N ALA A 40 43.21 -0.10 -3.90
CA ALA A 40 43.11 -1.34 -4.65
C ALA A 40 41.73 -1.50 -5.32
N ASN A 41 40.64 -1.29 -4.58
CA ASN A 41 39.28 -1.40 -5.11
C ASN A 41 38.95 -0.31 -6.13
N LEU A 42 39.49 0.90 -5.98
CA LEU A 42 39.35 1.96 -6.98
C LEU A 42 40.01 1.57 -8.30
N HIS A 43 41.21 0.99 -8.26
CA HIS A 43 41.90 0.50 -9.45
C HIS A 43 41.14 -0.62 -10.17
N GLN A 44 40.44 -1.47 -9.42
CA GLN A 44 39.75 -2.64 -9.96
C GLN A 44 38.34 -2.36 -10.45
N TYR A 45 37.56 -1.54 -9.73
CA TYR A 45 36.12 -1.39 -9.96
C TYR A 45 35.70 -0.01 -10.46
N ALA A 46 36.50 1.02 -10.18
CA ALA A 46 36.16 2.39 -10.58
C ALA A 46 36.74 2.73 -11.96
N ARG A 47 36.01 3.54 -12.74
CA ARG A 47 36.44 3.90 -14.09
C ARG A 47 37.51 4.98 -14.02
N ARG A 48 38.72 4.66 -14.48
CA ARG A 48 39.86 5.60 -14.57
C ARG A 48 39.63 6.63 -15.68
N ARG A 49 39.87 7.91 -15.37
CA ARG A 49 39.81 9.04 -16.30
C ARG A 49 41.17 9.70 -16.42
N GLN A 50 41.44 10.26 -17.59
CA GLN A 50 42.62 11.07 -17.86
C GLN A 50 42.24 12.24 -18.77
N ALA A 51 42.42 13.46 -18.28
CA ALA A 51 42.30 14.69 -19.06
C ALA A 51 43.31 15.72 -18.54
N ASP A 52 43.85 16.55 -19.43
CA ASP A 52 44.78 17.66 -19.10
C ASP A 52 45.94 17.27 -18.15
N GLY A 53 46.49 16.06 -18.33
CA GLY A 53 47.60 15.54 -17.51
C GLY A 53 47.22 15.12 -16.08
N ARG A 54 45.94 15.18 -15.69
CA ARG A 54 45.42 14.69 -14.41
C ARG A 54 44.76 13.33 -14.59
N GLN A 55 44.93 12.45 -13.62
CA GLN A 55 44.25 11.16 -13.55
C GLN A 55 43.40 11.08 -12.29
N TRP A 56 42.16 10.61 -12.43
CA TRP A 56 41.24 10.42 -11.31
C TRP A 56 40.31 9.24 -11.58
N PHE A 57 39.66 8.74 -10.52
CA PHE A 57 38.66 7.69 -10.60
C PHE A 57 37.25 8.29 -10.57
N SER A 58 36.40 7.85 -11.49
CA SER A 58 34.95 8.10 -11.51
C SER A 58 34.19 6.86 -11.05
N HIS A 59 32.93 7.00 -10.60
CA HIS A 59 32.13 5.88 -10.06
C HIS A 59 32.79 5.21 -8.86
N ARG A 60 33.29 6.03 -7.93
CA ARG A 60 33.93 5.56 -6.70
C ARG A 60 33.03 4.63 -5.90
N HIS A 61 31.71 4.84 -5.97
CA HIS A 61 30.71 3.98 -5.34
C HIS A 61 30.83 2.51 -5.76
N ALA A 62 31.35 2.19 -6.96
CA ALA A 62 31.60 0.81 -7.39
C ALA A 62 32.67 0.13 -6.52
N ALA A 63 33.75 0.86 -6.16
CA ALA A 63 34.76 0.38 -5.22
C ALA A 63 34.16 0.21 -3.81
N TYR A 64 33.28 1.12 -3.39
CA TYR A 64 32.53 0.99 -2.14
C TYR A 64 31.50 -0.14 -2.15
N THR A 65 30.97 -0.55 -3.31
CA THR A 65 30.10 -1.73 -3.42
C THR A 65 30.89 -2.97 -3.02
N ALA A 66 32.12 -3.14 -3.55
CA ALA A 66 32.96 -4.26 -3.17
C ALA A 66 33.26 -4.27 -1.66
N LEU A 67 33.61 -3.12 -1.08
CA LEU A 67 33.86 -2.97 0.35
C LEU A 67 32.62 -3.28 1.20
N ALA A 68 31.47 -2.73 0.81
CA ALA A 68 30.22 -2.92 1.50
C ALA A 68 29.83 -4.40 1.52
N ILE A 69 29.92 -5.09 0.38
CA ILE A 69 29.60 -6.51 0.30
C ILE A 69 30.54 -7.31 1.21
N ASP A 70 31.84 -7.03 1.20
CA ASP A 70 32.82 -7.72 2.05
C ASP A 70 32.49 -7.57 3.56
N LEU A 71 32.07 -6.36 3.98
CA LEU A 71 31.64 -6.10 5.37
C LEU A 71 30.33 -6.79 5.76
N LEU A 72 29.43 -7.01 4.78
CA LEU A 72 28.11 -7.60 4.97
C LEU A 72 28.11 -9.12 4.77
N GLU A 73 29.06 -9.68 4.00
CA GLU A 73 29.09 -11.09 3.58
C GLU A 73 29.06 -12.05 4.77
N ARG A 74 29.66 -11.67 5.91
CA ARG A 74 29.60 -12.46 7.17
C ARG A 74 28.18 -12.74 7.69
N HIS A 75 27.17 -12.01 7.21
CA HIS A 75 25.76 -12.20 7.55
C HIS A 75 24.93 -12.73 6.37
N PHE A 76 25.56 -12.95 5.22
CA PHE A 76 24.90 -13.54 4.05
C PHE A 76 24.88 -15.07 4.17
N PRO A 77 24.00 -15.76 3.41
CA PRO A 77 24.10 -17.20 3.18
C PRO A 77 25.51 -17.63 2.76
N LYS A 78 25.84 -18.92 2.86
CA LYS A 78 27.13 -19.42 2.33
C LYS A 78 27.16 -19.22 0.81
N LEU A 79 27.90 -18.19 0.38
CA LEU A 79 28.08 -17.82 -1.03
C LEU A 79 29.40 -18.33 -1.62
N LYS A 80 30.22 -19.04 -0.82
CA LYS A 80 31.48 -19.68 -1.20
C LYS A 80 31.33 -21.21 -1.09
N GLY A 81 31.84 -21.94 -2.07
CA GLY A 81 31.76 -23.41 -2.13
C GLY A 81 31.89 -23.95 -3.55
N SER A 82 31.64 -25.25 -3.72
CA SER A 82 31.67 -25.92 -5.04
C SER A 82 30.43 -25.62 -5.90
N GLU A 83 29.29 -25.28 -5.28
CA GLU A 83 28.04 -24.97 -5.99
C GLU A 83 27.65 -23.49 -5.85
N VAL A 84 28.24 -22.65 -6.71
CA VAL A 84 28.05 -21.18 -6.67
C VAL A 84 27.51 -20.59 -7.97
N THR A 85 27.11 -21.42 -8.94
CA THR A 85 26.56 -21.00 -10.24
C THR A 85 25.49 -19.91 -10.11
N PRO A 86 25.52 -18.84 -10.92
CA PRO A 86 26.42 -18.64 -12.07
C PRO A 86 27.79 -18.05 -11.73
N PHE A 87 28.13 -17.88 -10.46
CA PHE A 87 29.47 -17.44 -10.07
C PHE A 87 30.51 -18.53 -10.30
N ALA A 88 31.76 -18.12 -10.48
CA ALA A 88 32.93 -18.99 -10.54
C ALA A 88 33.25 -19.56 -9.15
N ALA A 89 33.69 -20.83 -9.11
CA ALA A 89 34.18 -21.45 -7.88
C ALA A 89 35.50 -20.82 -7.44
N TRP A 90 35.75 -20.83 -6.13
CA TRP A 90 36.91 -20.16 -5.51
C TRP A 90 38.27 -20.79 -5.86
N ASP A 91 38.26 -22.05 -6.33
CA ASP A 91 39.42 -22.81 -6.79
C ASP A 91 39.61 -22.78 -8.32
N ALA A 92 38.74 -22.07 -9.05
CA ALA A 92 38.90 -21.84 -10.48
C ALA A 92 40.08 -20.90 -10.75
N ALA A 93 40.81 -21.14 -11.85
CA ALA A 93 42.02 -20.40 -12.19
C ALA A 93 41.77 -18.89 -12.45
N ASP A 94 40.55 -18.51 -12.84
CA ASP A 94 40.08 -17.14 -13.04
C ASP A 94 38.74 -16.93 -12.30
N VAL A 95 38.78 -16.36 -11.08
CA VAL A 95 37.58 -16.09 -10.25
C VAL A 95 36.94 -14.74 -10.64
N ASP A 96 36.75 -14.51 -11.94
CA ASP A 96 36.29 -13.19 -12.43
C ASP A 96 34.82 -12.92 -12.08
N ASP A 97 33.97 -13.94 -12.02
CA ASP A 97 32.57 -13.83 -11.66
C ASP A 97 32.29 -14.30 -10.23
N SER A 98 32.64 -13.49 -9.23
CA SER A 98 32.14 -13.61 -7.85
C SER A 98 30.93 -12.70 -7.63
N LEU A 99 30.19 -12.83 -6.50
CA LEU A 99 29.14 -11.87 -6.14
C LEU A 99 29.67 -10.44 -6.12
N ILE A 100 30.85 -10.23 -5.51
CA ILE A 100 31.50 -8.93 -5.41
C ILE A 100 31.78 -8.37 -6.80
N ASN A 101 32.41 -9.16 -7.68
CA ASN A 101 32.75 -8.69 -9.02
C ASN A 101 31.51 -8.45 -9.89
N ALA A 102 30.53 -9.36 -9.86
CA ALA A 102 29.28 -9.21 -10.61
C ALA A 102 28.52 -7.93 -10.21
N ALA A 103 28.53 -7.57 -8.93
CA ALA A 103 27.91 -6.36 -8.40
C ALA A 103 28.76 -5.09 -8.68
N ALA A 104 30.06 -5.14 -8.40
CA ALA A 104 30.93 -3.95 -8.42
C ALA A 104 31.45 -3.59 -9.82
N ARG A 105 31.58 -4.54 -10.76
CA ARG A 105 32.10 -4.28 -12.12
C ARG A 105 31.04 -3.77 -13.12
N HIS A 106 29.84 -3.39 -12.69
CA HIS A 106 28.80 -2.93 -13.63
C HIS A 106 29.18 -1.66 -14.44
N HIS A 107 30.14 -0.86 -13.97
CA HIS A 107 30.73 0.27 -14.71
C HIS A 107 31.93 -0.09 -15.60
N VAL A 108 32.60 -1.21 -15.32
CA VAL A 108 33.74 -1.75 -16.09
C VAL A 108 33.54 -3.26 -16.30
N PRO A 109 32.46 -3.68 -17.01
CA PRO A 109 32.11 -5.08 -17.13
C PRO A 109 33.03 -5.80 -18.13
N GLU A 110 33.51 -6.98 -17.75
CA GLU A 110 34.41 -7.82 -18.56
C GLU A 110 33.75 -9.15 -18.93
N THR A 111 32.94 -9.72 -18.03
CA THR A 111 32.27 -11.02 -18.24
C THR A 111 30.82 -10.86 -18.71
N ALA A 112 30.25 -11.95 -19.23
CA ALA A 112 28.84 -11.99 -19.63
C ALA A 112 27.89 -11.62 -18.48
N LEU A 113 28.13 -12.12 -17.26
CA LEU A 113 27.30 -11.82 -16.09
C LEU A 113 27.38 -10.34 -15.71
N GLN A 114 28.58 -9.76 -15.68
CA GLN A 114 28.77 -8.34 -15.39
C GLN A 114 28.09 -7.44 -16.42
N TRP A 115 28.14 -7.82 -17.71
CA TRP A 115 27.41 -7.11 -18.78
C TRP A 115 25.89 -7.20 -18.64
N ILE A 116 25.36 -8.34 -18.16
CA ILE A 116 23.95 -8.48 -17.85
C ILE A 116 23.54 -7.54 -16.71
N ILE A 117 24.29 -7.48 -15.61
CA ILE A 117 24.03 -6.53 -14.51
C ILE A 117 24.10 -5.09 -15.01
N ALA A 118 25.15 -4.73 -15.74
CA ALA A 118 25.32 -3.40 -16.33
C ALA A 118 24.18 -3.02 -17.29
N THR A 119 23.63 -3.99 -18.01
CA THR A 119 22.50 -3.75 -18.91
C THR A 119 21.20 -3.57 -18.14
N ALA A 120 20.96 -4.39 -17.11
CA ALA A 120 19.81 -4.23 -16.25
C ALA A 120 19.80 -2.86 -15.53
N ASP A 121 20.96 -2.40 -15.06
CA ASP A 121 21.14 -1.04 -14.49
C ASP A 121 20.72 0.06 -15.48
N ARG A 122 21.23 -0.01 -16.73
CA ARG A 122 20.85 0.92 -17.80
C ARG A 122 19.35 0.89 -18.09
N VAL A 123 18.77 -0.29 -18.27
CA VAL A 123 17.34 -0.48 -18.57
C VAL A 123 16.46 0.03 -17.43
N ALA A 124 16.84 -0.20 -16.16
CA ALA A 124 16.10 0.29 -15.00
C ALA A 124 16.09 1.82 -14.91
N SER A 125 17.21 2.46 -15.25
CA SER A 125 17.38 3.92 -15.21
C SER A 125 16.56 4.66 -16.29
N GLY A 126 16.26 4.00 -17.41
CA GLY A 126 15.56 4.58 -18.56
C GLY A 126 16.40 5.55 -19.40
N PHE A 127 17.71 5.67 -19.13
CA PHE A 127 18.59 6.57 -19.89
C PHE A 127 19.00 6.01 -21.25
N GLU A 128 18.93 6.90 -22.25
CA GLU A 128 19.56 6.78 -23.58
C GLU A 128 21.08 6.56 -23.49
N ARG A 129 21.72 5.99 -24.54
CA ARG A 129 23.17 5.68 -24.52
C ARG A 129 24.02 6.90 -24.24
N GLU A 130 23.84 7.95 -25.02
CA GLU A 130 24.64 9.17 -24.89
C GLU A 130 24.34 9.91 -23.58
N THR A 131 23.10 9.87 -23.11
CA THR A 131 22.71 10.48 -21.83
C THR A 131 23.27 9.71 -20.65
N PHE A 132 23.28 8.38 -20.71
CA PHE A 132 23.89 7.52 -19.71
C PHE A 132 25.42 7.65 -19.70
N ASP A 133 26.04 7.71 -20.87
CA ASP A 133 27.48 7.92 -20.99
C ASP A 133 27.86 9.33 -20.49
N ARG A 134 27.11 10.38 -20.83
CA ARG A 134 27.31 11.72 -20.27
C ARG A 134 27.03 11.78 -18.77
N TYR A 135 26.03 11.04 -18.28
CA TYR A 135 25.75 10.88 -16.84
C TYR A 135 26.95 10.29 -16.10
N ASN A 136 27.55 9.24 -16.67
CA ASN A 136 28.76 8.60 -16.17
C ASN A 136 30.01 9.49 -16.33
N ASP A 137 30.00 10.43 -17.26
CA ASP A 137 31.11 11.33 -17.55
C ASP A 137 31.01 12.66 -16.76
N ALA A 138 29.93 12.90 -16.02
CA ALA A 138 29.63 14.17 -15.37
C ALA A 138 30.45 14.46 -14.09
N GLU A 139 30.74 15.74 -13.83
CA GLU A 139 31.19 16.20 -12.51
C GLU A 139 30.04 16.12 -11.47
N GLU A 140 30.41 15.98 -10.20
CA GLU A 140 29.44 15.82 -9.10
C GLU A 140 28.52 17.04 -8.94
N GLY A 141 27.21 16.80 -8.87
CA GLY A 141 26.19 17.82 -8.62
C GLY A 141 24.79 17.42 -9.12
N THR A 142 23.76 17.72 -8.33
CA THR A 142 22.34 17.50 -8.72
C THR A 142 21.75 18.71 -9.43
N ALA A 143 20.60 18.53 -10.09
CA ALA A 143 19.79 19.64 -10.62
C ALA A 143 19.42 20.68 -9.55
N THR A 144 19.37 20.23 -8.29
CA THR A 144 19.02 21.05 -7.11
C THR A 144 20.22 21.76 -6.49
N GLY A 145 21.44 21.53 -7.01
CA GLY A 145 22.68 22.15 -6.53
C GLY A 145 23.35 21.43 -5.34
N GLY A 146 22.78 20.32 -4.86
CA GLY A 146 23.34 19.48 -3.80
C GLY A 146 24.46 18.56 -4.29
N ASP A 147 25.36 18.16 -3.38
CA ASP A 147 26.29 17.06 -3.62
C ASP A 147 25.66 15.70 -3.23
N HIS A 148 26.36 14.61 -3.53
CA HIS A 148 25.83 13.26 -3.29
C HIS A 148 25.67 12.88 -1.80
N PHE A 149 26.19 13.68 -0.86
CA PHE A 149 25.94 13.51 0.58
C PHE A 149 24.72 14.31 1.02
N SER A 150 24.62 15.54 0.53
CA SER A 150 23.64 16.52 0.99
C SER A 150 22.28 16.29 0.36
N ALA A 151 22.25 15.94 -0.93
CA ALA A 151 21.01 15.76 -1.69
C ALA A 151 20.08 14.73 -1.04
N ARG A 152 18.78 15.05 -1.00
CA ARG A 152 17.72 14.15 -0.54
C ARG A 152 16.85 13.71 -1.71
N GLN A 153 16.15 12.59 -1.53
CA GLN A 153 15.28 12.07 -2.56
C GLN A 153 14.05 12.97 -2.72
N LEU A 154 13.75 13.35 -3.96
CA LEU A 154 12.52 14.04 -4.36
C LEU A 154 11.31 13.12 -4.23
N THR A 155 10.18 13.68 -3.80
CA THR A 155 8.90 13.00 -3.97
C THR A 155 8.45 13.01 -5.43
N LEU A 156 7.89 11.89 -5.90
CA LEU A 156 7.28 11.82 -7.23
C LEU A 156 5.96 12.60 -7.27
N PHE A 157 5.27 12.73 -6.13
CA PHE A 157 3.96 13.36 -6.05
C PHE A 157 3.98 14.83 -6.42
N GLU A 158 4.98 15.60 -5.99
CA GLU A 158 5.11 17.03 -6.30
C GLU A 158 5.22 17.30 -7.82
N GLN A 159 5.64 16.30 -8.60
CA GLN A 159 5.95 16.42 -10.02
C GLN A 159 4.83 15.96 -10.96
N ILE A 160 3.83 15.26 -10.42
CA ILE A 160 2.72 14.72 -11.22
C ILE A 160 1.82 15.85 -11.71
N ARG A 161 1.49 15.85 -12.99
CA ARG A 161 0.54 16.80 -13.61
C ARG A 161 -0.42 16.04 -14.50
N LEU A 162 -1.73 16.27 -14.38
CA LEU A 162 -2.76 15.62 -15.19
C LEU A 162 -3.27 16.48 -16.36
N ASP A 163 -3.00 17.79 -16.32
CA ASP A 163 -3.40 18.74 -17.35
C ASP A 163 -2.48 18.76 -18.59
N GLY A 164 -1.48 17.87 -18.63
CA GLY A 164 -0.50 17.76 -19.70
C GLY A 164 0.52 18.89 -19.77
N ARG A 165 0.51 19.86 -18.83
CA ARG A 165 1.47 20.97 -18.77
C ARG A 165 2.78 20.53 -18.10
N HIS A 166 3.41 19.52 -18.68
CA HIS A 166 4.75 19.10 -18.30
C HIS A 166 5.76 20.13 -18.82
N GLY A 167 6.04 21.20 -18.07
CA GLY A 167 6.99 22.23 -18.54
C GLY A 167 7.18 23.46 -17.67
N GLU A 168 6.26 23.76 -16.75
CA GLU A 168 6.51 24.83 -15.77
C GLU A 168 7.62 24.40 -14.81
N LYS A 169 8.77 25.09 -14.86
CA LYS A 169 9.90 24.92 -13.93
C LYS A 169 9.53 25.46 -12.55
N THR A 170 8.56 24.85 -11.91
CA THR A 170 8.27 25.13 -10.51
C THR A 170 9.38 24.49 -9.67
N PRO A 171 10.07 25.25 -8.82
CA PRO A 171 11.10 24.69 -7.95
C PRO A 171 10.45 23.67 -7.01
N LEU A 172 10.97 22.44 -7.05
CA LEU A 172 10.50 21.34 -6.20
C LEU A 172 11.02 21.54 -4.78
N GLN A 173 10.13 21.62 -3.82
CA GLN A 173 10.42 21.98 -2.42
C GLN A 173 10.44 20.77 -1.48
N GLN A 174 9.85 19.64 -1.89
CA GLN A 174 9.58 18.53 -0.98
C GLN A 174 10.56 17.36 -1.20
N ARG A 175 11.07 16.77 -0.11
CA ARG A 175 12.08 15.70 -0.10
C ARG A 175 11.78 14.67 0.99
N TYR A 176 12.31 13.46 0.86
CA TYR A 176 12.28 12.48 1.93
C TYR A 176 13.48 12.65 2.87
N ALA A 177 13.19 12.72 4.16
CA ALA A 177 14.22 12.72 5.19
C ALA A 177 14.95 11.37 5.24
N LEU A 178 16.24 11.39 5.56
CA LEU A 178 17.09 10.21 5.60
C LEU A 178 16.86 9.41 6.90
N GLN A 179 15.76 8.67 6.95
CA GLN A 179 15.31 7.88 8.09
C GLN A 179 14.84 6.48 7.64
N PRO A 180 14.83 5.47 8.53
CA PRO A 180 14.22 4.18 8.21
C PRO A 180 12.71 4.32 7.95
N LEU A 181 12.15 3.38 7.19
CA LEU A 181 10.72 3.34 6.87
C LEU A 181 9.87 3.19 8.14
N SER A 182 9.00 4.16 8.40
CA SER A 182 8.07 4.24 9.52
C SER A 182 6.80 4.99 9.10
N PRO A 183 5.68 4.92 9.85
CA PRO A 183 4.48 5.69 9.54
C PRO A 183 4.72 7.20 9.35
N ARG A 184 5.69 7.79 10.04
CA ARG A 184 6.02 9.21 9.90
C ARG A 184 7.04 9.50 8.80
N SER A 185 8.05 8.65 8.62
CA SER A 185 9.14 8.90 7.66
C SER A 185 8.72 8.76 6.19
N ILE A 186 7.55 8.16 5.90
CA ILE A 186 6.99 8.13 4.55
C ILE A 186 6.49 9.50 4.06
N PHE A 187 6.33 10.49 4.94
CA PHE A 187 5.90 11.83 4.53
C PHE A 187 7.09 12.64 4.01
N PRO A 188 6.94 13.31 2.86
CA PRO A 188 7.94 14.27 2.44
C PRO A 188 7.94 15.49 3.37
N GLN A 189 9.10 16.15 3.46
CA GLN A 189 9.36 17.34 4.25
C GLN A 189 9.93 18.44 3.35
N LEU A 190 9.83 19.70 3.80
CA LEU A 190 10.47 20.80 3.09
C LEU A 190 11.99 20.57 3.00
N ALA A 191 12.59 20.97 1.89
CA ALA A 191 14.02 20.80 1.67
C ALA A 191 14.84 21.48 2.77
N GLU A 192 14.40 22.65 3.26
CA GLU A 192 15.08 23.37 4.34
C GLU A 192 15.12 22.60 5.68
N ASP A 193 14.18 21.68 5.91
CA ASP A 193 14.08 20.92 7.16
C ASP A 193 14.93 19.64 7.14
N CYS A 194 15.19 19.07 5.96
CA CYS A 194 15.75 17.71 5.84
C CYS A 194 16.96 17.57 4.91
N GLU A 195 17.26 18.58 4.08
CA GLU A 195 18.41 18.62 3.17
C GLU A 195 19.51 19.53 3.77
N PRO A 196 20.58 18.97 4.37
CA PRO A 196 21.66 19.79 4.92
C PRO A 196 22.31 20.63 3.82
N PRO A 197 22.66 21.90 4.06
CA PRO A 197 23.34 22.70 3.07
C PRO A 197 24.73 22.13 2.79
N LYS A 198 25.24 22.29 1.57
CA LYS A 198 26.54 21.73 1.13
C LYS A 198 27.73 22.07 2.05
N ARG A 199 27.69 23.23 2.71
CA ARG A 199 28.71 23.66 3.69
C ARG A 199 28.75 22.78 4.96
N GLU A 200 27.67 22.06 5.25
CA GLU A 200 27.48 21.18 6.41
C GLU A 200 27.54 19.69 5.99
N ARG A 201 28.39 19.37 5.01
CA ARG A 201 28.57 18.00 4.47
C ARG A 201 28.82 16.93 5.53
N GLU A 202 29.50 17.25 6.63
CA GLU A 202 29.76 16.30 7.72
C GLU A 202 28.48 15.91 8.48
N GLN A 203 27.51 16.82 8.61
CA GLN A 203 26.19 16.49 9.15
C GLN A 203 25.45 15.51 8.23
N ALA A 204 25.52 15.73 6.91
CA ALA A 204 24.90 14.86 5.94
C ALA A 204 25.51 13.44 5.97
N LYS A 205 26.84 13.33 6.08
CA LYS A 205 27.54 12.05 6.30
C LYS A 205 27.14 11.38 7.60
N ALA A 206 27.01 12.12 8.70
CA ALA A 206 26.60 11.58 10.00
C ALA A 206 25.18 10.99 9.97
N GLN A 207 24.26 11.58 9.19
CA GLN A 207 22.93 11.02 8.96
C GLN A 207 23.00 9.69 8.21
N TYR A 208 23.78 9.62 7.13
CA TYR A 208 24.04 8.35 6.42
C TYR A 208 24.71 7.30 7.30
N ARG A 209 25.69 7.70 8.12
CA ARG A 209 26.38 6.80 9.05
C ARG A 209 25.41 6.19 10.05
N THR A 210 24.56 7.02 10.65
CA THR A 210 23.52 6.56 11.58
C THR A 210 22.60 5.52 10.91
N LEU A 211 22.14 5.80 9.69
CA LEU A 211 21.28 4.89 8.94
C LEU A 211 22.00 3.58 8.57
N TRP A 212 23.28 3.65 8.18
CA TRP A 212 24.12 2.50 7.87
C TRP A 212 24.34 1.61 9.10
N ASP A 213 24.62 2.20 10.26
CA ASP A 213 24.79 1.46 11.51
C ASP A 213 23.50 0.74 11.92
N GLN A 214 22.35 1.41 11.80
CA GLN A 214 21.05 0.77 12.02
C GLN A 214 20.79 -0.37 11.02
N PHE A 215 21.10 -0.18 9.74
CA PHE A 215 20.96 -1.20 8.70
C PHE A 215 21.82 -2.44 8.99
N THR A 216 23.09 -2.25 9.35
CA THR A 216 24.01 -3.36 9.65
C THR A 216 23.58 -4.14 10.90
N ILE A 217 23.10 -3.45 11.94
CA ILE A 217 22.52 -4.11 13.12
C ILE A 217 21.24 -4.88 12.73
N ALA A 218 20.35 -4.24 11.97
CA ALA A 218 19.10 -4.83 11.53
C ALA A 218 19.29 -6.08 10.65
N LEU A 219 20.35 -6.15 9.84
CA LEU A 219 20.72 -7.33 9.07
C LEU A 219 20.96 -8.56 9.96
N THR A 220 21.51 -8.37 11.16
CA THR A 220 21.76 -9.47 12.11
C THR A 220 20.48 -10.04 12.74
N ALA A 221 19.35 -9.33 12.61
CA ALA A 221 18.06 -9.79 13.11
C ALA A 221 17.42 -10.87 12.21
N ILE A 222 17.93 -11.07 10.99
CA ILE A 222 17.48 -12.18 10.13
C ILE A 222 17.82 -13.51 10.83
N PRO A 223 16.86 -14.45 10.98
CA PRO A 223 17.14 -15.72 11.64
C PRO A 223 18.30 -16.48 11.00
N ALA A 224 19.27 -16.89 11.82
CA ALA A 224 20.47 -17.59 11.35
C ALA A 224 20.13 -18.87 10.56
N SER A 225 19.07 -19.61 10.95
CA SER A 225 18.64 -20.80 10.20
C SER A 225 18.18 -20.47 8.78
N HIS A 226 17.66 -19.27 8.51
CA HIS A 226 17.17 -18.90 7.17
C HIS A 226 18.33 -18.62 6.21
N GLN A 227 19.56 -18.40 6.70
CA GLN A 227 20.76 -18.31 5.88
C GLN A 227 21.10 -19.63 5.16
N GLU A 228 20.49 -20.76 5.54
CA GLU A 228 20.64 -22.05 4.87
C GLU A 228 19.99 -22.06 3.46
N ARG A 229 19.10 -21.10 3.16
CA ARG A 229 18.28 -21.11 1.94
C ARG A 229 18.17 -19.70 1.33
N LEU A 230 18.93 -19.48 0.25
CA LEU A 230 19.16 -18.16 -0.32
C LEU A 230 17.88 -17.41 -0.71
N ASP A 231 16.89 -18.03 -1.36
CA ASP A 231 15.70 -17.30 -1.80
C ASP A 231 14.76 -16.90 -0.64
N LEU A 232 14.74 -17.65 0.47
CA LEU A 232 14.02 -17.23 1.69
C LEU A 232 14.74 -16.05 2.34
N TRP A 233 16.06 -16.15 2.50
CA TRP A 233 16.86 -15.07 3.04
C TRP A 233 16.76 -13.80 2.18
N LEU A 234 16.71 -13.96 0.85
CA LEU A 234 16.59 -12.85 -0.10
C LEU A 234 15.24 -12.12 0.05
N ASP A 235 14.14 -12.83 0.36
CA ASP A 235 12.84 -12.20 0.67
C ASP A 235 12.94 -11.30 1.92
N HIS A 236 13.69 -11.75 2.95
CA HIS A 236 13.96 -10.95 4.15
C HIS A 236 14.86 -9.75 3.84
N PHE A 237 15.95 -9.98 3.13
CA PHE A 237 16.91 -8.95 2.77
C PHE A 237 16.32 -7.85 1.87
N ASP A 238 15.40 -8.22 0.96
CA ASP A 238 14.65 -7.27 0.13
C ASP A 238 13.86 -6.27 0.97
N THR A 239 13.10 -6.76 1.97
CA THR A 239 12.34 -5.89 2.90
C THR A 239 13.27 -5.06 3.79
N LEU A 240 14.39 -5.63 4.24
CA LEU A 240 15.40 -4.90 5.01
C LEU A 240 15.94 -3.72 4.19
N LEU A 241 16.35 -3.98 2.95
CA LEU A 241 16.86 -2.95 2.05
C LEU A 241 15.78 -1.89 1.76
N ALA A 242 14.52 -2.30 1.57
CA ALA A 242 13.40 -1.37 1.44
C ALA A 242 13.29 -0.45 2.67
N THR A 243 13.44 -1.00 3.87
CA THR A 243 13.30 -0.25 5.13
C THR A 243 14.38 0.83 5.27
N PHE A 244 15.62 0.56 4.86
CA PHE A 244 16.75 1.47 5.10
C PHE A 244 17.21 2.25 3.86
N ALA A 245 16.78 1.88 2.66
CA ALA A 245 17.19 2.52 1.41
C ALA A 245 16.05 3.19 0.63
N HIS A 246 14.80 3.23 1.15
CA HIS A 246 13.67 3.87 0.46
C HIS A 246 13.76 5.39 0.32
N ALA A 247 14.60 6.05 1.12
CA ALA A 247 14.80 7.51 1.12
C ALA A 247 16.19 7.92 0.61
N ILE A 248 17.04 6.94 0.26
CA ILE A 248 18.38 7.20 -0.28
C ILE A 248 18.22 7.45 -1.78
N PRO A 249 18.64 8.60 -2.35
CA PRO A 249 18.53 8.82 -3.79
C PRO A 249 19.50 7.92 -4.57
N ALA A 250 19.00 7.22 -5.59
CA ALA A 250 19.80 6.33 -6.43
C ALA A 250 20.81 7.10 -7.30
N ALA A 251 20.42 8.25 -7.85
CA ALA A 251 21.23 9.08 -8.73
C ALA A 251 21.34 10.52 -8.20
N THR A 252 22.55 11.05 -8.13
CA THR A 252 22.86 12.40 -7.61
C THR A 252 23.90 13.14 -8.46
N ALA A 253 24.06 12.76 -9.73
CA ALA A 253 25.06 13.29 -10.66
C ALA A 253 24.41 13.86 -11.93
N PHE A 254 25.20 14.58 -12.74
CA PHE A 254 24.84 15.07 -14.08
C PHE A 254 23.58 15.95 -14.14
N GLY A 255 23.27 16.71 -13.08
CA GLY A 255 22.06 17.51 -13.09
C GLY A 255 20.77 16.69 -13.22
N VAL A 256 20.81 15.39 -12.87
CA VAL A 256 19.63 14.53 -12.77
C VAL A 256 18.86 14.87 -11.50
N LYS A 257 17.54 14.75 -11.57
CA LYS A 257 16.66 14.88 -10.42
C LYS A 257 16.73 13.59 -9.56
N PRO A 258 17.01 13.67 -8.25
CA PRO A 258 17.11 12.50 -7.37
C PRO A 258 15.73 11.92 -7.00
N GLU A 259 15.02 11.32 -7.95
CA GLU A 259 13.58 10.95 -7.81
C GLU A 259 13.36 9.51 -7.36
N VAL A 260 14.25 8.61 -7.76
CA VAL A 260 14.14 7.17 -7.49
C VAL A 260 15.01 6.81 -6.30
N SER A 261 14.49 5.99 -5.40
CA SER A 261 15.25 5.51 -4.26
C SER A 261 16.26 4.44 -4.68
N LEU A 262 17.34 4.31 -3.92
CA LEU A 262 18.33 3.26 -4.10
C LEU A 262 17.67 1.88 -4.05
N TYR A 263 16.69 1.70 -3.16
CA TYR A 263 15.92 0.45 -3.11
C TYR A 263 15.14 0.17 -4.40
N ASP A 264 14.31 1.12 -4.86
CA ASP A 264 13.43 0.89 -6.03
C ASP A 264 14.25 0.65 -7.30
N HIS A 265 15.37 1.37 -7.46
CA HIS A 265 16.32 1.15 -8.55
C HIS A 265 16.95 -0.25 -8.46
N SER A 266 17.57 -0.59 -7.32
CA SER A 266 18.19 -1.90 -7.11
C SER A 266 17.21 -3.07 -7.29
N LYS A 267 15.96 -2.92 -6.85
CA LYS A 267 14.91 -3.93 -7.04
C LYS A 267 14.58 -4.14 -8.52
N ALA A 268 14.46 -3.06 -9.29
CA ALA A 268 14.27 -3.13 -10.74
C ALA A 268 15.45 -3.81 -11.44
N VAL A 269 16.69 -3.45 -11.07
CA VAL A 269 17.91 -4.09 -11.61
C VAL A 269 17.94 -5.58 -11.30
N ALA A 270 17.64 -5.99 -10.07
CA ALA A 270 17.60 -7.40 -9.67
C ALA A 270 16.62 -8.23 -10.53
N ALA A 271 15.42 -7.71 -10.80
CA ALA A 271 14.42 -8.40 -11.61
C ALA A 271 14.81 -8.48 -13.09
N LEU A 272 15.26 -7.36 -13.67
CA LEU A 272 15.70 -7.29 -15.07
C LEU A 272 16.94 -8.16 -15.31
N ALA A 273 17.94 -8.09 -14.45
CA ALA A 273 19.16 -8.90 -14.54
C ALA A 273 18.85 -10.39 -14.51
N THR A 274 17.96 -10.81 -13.61
CA THR A 274 17.55 -12.21 -13.50
C THR A 274 16.85 -12.69 -14.78
N ALA A 275 15.95 -11.88 -15.34
CA ALA A 275 15.24 -12.21 -16.57
C ALA A 275 16.18 -12.26 -17.79
N LEU A 276 17.08 -11.29 -17.94
CA LEU A 276 18.08 -11.26 -19.01
C LEU A 276 19.02 -12.49 -18.93
N TRP A 277 19.55 -12.77 -17.74
CA TRP A 277 20.41 -13.93 -17.52
C TRP A 277 19.68 -15.24 -17.85
N ARG A 278 18.46 -15.41 -17.35
CA ARG A 278 17.66 -16.61 -17.61
C ARG A 278 17.31 -16.79 -19.08
N TRP A 279 17.13 -15.70 -19.83
CA TRP A 279 16.86 -15.77 -21.26
C TRP A 279 18.06 -16.32 -22.03
N HIS A 280 19.27 -15.81 -21.76
CA HIS A 280 20.50 -16.31 -22.37
C HIS A 280 20.84 -17.74 -21.91
N GLN A 281 20.67 -18.04 -20.61
CA GLN A 281 20.91 -19.37 -20.05
C GLN A 281 20.00 -20.44 -20.65
N ALA A 282 18.73 -20.14 -20.93
CA ALA A 282 17.81 -21.10 -21.54
C ALA A 282 18.15 -21.44 -23.00
N ARG A 283 18.93 -20.58 -23.65
CA ARG A 283 19.37 -20.72 -25.04
C ARG A 283 20.78 -21.30 -25.18
N ASP A 284 21.49 -21.45 -24.05
CA ASP A 284 22.90 -21.82 -24.01
C ASP A 284 23.75 -20.89 -24.89
N ASP A 285 23.45 -19.58 -24.87
CA ASP A 285 24.17 -18.58 -25.65
C ASP A 285 25.64 -18.49 -25.15
N ASP A 286 26.59 -18.44 -26.08
CA ASP A 286 28.02 -18.31 -25.77
C ASP A 286 28.34 -16.99 -25.04
N ALA A 287 29.27 -17.04 -24.07
CA ALA A 287 29.62 -15.91 -23.23
C ALA A 287 30.14 -14.70 -24.03
N GLN A 288 30.95 -14.92 -25.07
CA GLN A 288 31.46 -13.84 -25.91
C GLN A 288 30.34 -13.22 -26.74
N ALA A 289 29.41 -14.03 -27.25
CA ALA A 289 28.25 -13.52 -27.97
C ALA A 289 27.34 -12.65 -27.07
N ILE A 290 27.18 -13.01 -25.80
CA ILE A 290 26.45 -12.18 -24.82
C ILE A 290 27.17 -10.85 -24.61
N ILE A 291 28.50 -10.89 -24.38
CA ILE A 291 29.32 -9.68 -24.18
C ILE A 291 29.17 -8.75 -25.39
N ASP A 292 29.38 -9.27 -26.60
CA ASP A 292 29.32 -8.50 -27.84
C ASP A 292 27.93 -7.88 -28.04
N ALA A 293 26.87 -8.64 -27.81
CA ALA A 293 25.49 -8.18 -27.96
C ALA A 293 25.13 -7.06 -26.97
N HIS A 294 25.53 -7.20 -25.70
CA HIS A 294 25.26 -6.22 -24.65
C HIS A 294 26.14 -4.96 -24.77
N GLN A 295 27.41 -5.11 -25.16
CA GLN A 295 28.33 -4.00 -25.36
C GLN A 295 27.89 -3.11 -26.53
N HIS A 296 27.44 -3.71 -27.63
CA HIS A 296 27.03 -3.00 -28.84
C HIS A 296 25.52 -2.72 -28.92
N ARG A 297 24.74 -3.19 -27.93
CA ARG A 297 23.27 -3.13 -27.91
C ARG A 297 22.60 -3.80 -29.12
N ALA A 298 23.25 -4.79 -29.73
CA ALA A 298 22.84 -5.38 -31.00
C ALA A 298 21.52 -6.16 -30.92
N ASP A 299 21.08 -6.55 -29.72
CA ASP A 299 19.88 -7.34 -29.48
C ASP A 299 18.87 -6.69 -28.52
N TRP A 300 18.98 -5.37 -28.33
CA TRP A 300 18.07 -4.62 -27.45
C TRP A 300 16.64 -4.52 -27.98
N ASP A 301 16.42 -4.69 -29.27
CA ASP A 301 15.09 -4.81 -29.90
C ASP A 301 14.48 -6.21 -29.78
N ARG A 302 15.26 -7.21 -29.35
CA ARG A 302 14.73 -8.57 -29.19
C ARG A 302 13.85 -8.64 -27.93
N PRO A 303 12.68 -9.28 -28.01
CA PRO A 303 11.78 -9.40 -26.86
C PRO A 303 12.32 -10.45 -25.87
N LYS A 304 13.34 -10.10 -25.09
CA LYS A 304 13.96 -10.97 -24.08
C LYS A 304 13.16 -11.06 -22.78
N LEU A 305 12.30 -10.08 -22.53
CA LEU A 305 11.59 -9.88 -21.28
C LEU A 305 10.10 -10.21 -21.45
N LEU A 306 9.49 -10.74 -20.40
CA LEU A 306 8.07 -11.02 -20.30
C LEU A 306 7.52 -10.38 -19.03
N LEU A 307 6.62 -9.41 -19.18
CA LEU A 307 5.95 -8.73 -18.09
C LEU A 307 4.65 -9.46 -17.77
N ILE A 308 4.56 -10.08 -16.60
CA ILE A 308 3.39 -10.86 -16.17
C ILE A 308 2.60 -10.06 -15.16
N GLN A 309 1.33 -9.79 -15.45
CA GLN A 309 0.39 -9.13 -14.55
C GLN A 309 -0.67 -10.09 -14.06
N GLY A 310 -1.03 -9.96 -12.78
CA GLY A 310 -2.20 -10.60 -12.20
C GLY A 310 -3.13 -9.57 -11.56
N ASP A 311 -4.44 -9.82 -11.63
CA ASP A 311 -5.47 -9.01 -10.99
C ASP A 311 -6.60 -9.91 -10.47
N LEU A 312 -7.03 -9.73 -9.22
CA LEU A 312 -8.18 -10.45 -8.66
C LEU A 312 -9.49 -9.79 -9.08
N PHE A 313 -10.39 -10.53 -9.71
CA PHE A 313 -11.75 -10.06 -10.00
C PHE A 313 -12.78 -10.70 -9.05
N GLY A 314 -13.91 -10.02 -8.86
CA GLY A 314 -14.99 -10.49 -7.97
C GLY A 314 -14.74 -10.22 -6.48
N ILE A 315 -13.81 -9.32 -6.14
CA ILE A 315 -13.45 -8.97 -4.75
C ILE A 315 -14.69 -8.62 -3.92
N GLN A 316 -15.54 -7.74 -4.43
CA GLN A 316 -16.73 -7.28 -3.70
C GLN A 316 -17.71 -8.44 -3.42
N ASP A 317 -17.99 -9.26 -4.44
CA ASP A 317 -18.87 -10.43 -4.29
C ASP A 317 -18.29 -11.46 -3.31
N PHE A 318 -16.97 -11.66 -3.34
CA PHE A 318 -16.27 -12.58 -2.45
C PHE A 318 -16.27 -12.10 -0.99
N ILE A 319 -15.97 -10.82 -0.74
CA ILE A 319 -15.93 -10.25 0.62
C ILE A 319 -17.34 -10.15 1.21
N PHE A 320 -18.32 -9.71 0.43
CA PHE A 320 -19.68 -9.42 0.92
C PHE A 320 -20.71 -10.53 0.64
N ALA A 321 -20.26 -11.76 0.35
CA ALA A 321 -21.12 -12.94 0.23
C ALA A 321 -22.02 -13.13 1.47
N ALA A 322 -23.28 -13.53 1.27
CA ALA A 322 -24.32 -13.48 2.31
C ALA A 322 -24.86 -14.86 2.73
N GLY A 323 -25.06 -15.06 4.04
CA GLY A 323 -25.72 -16.23 4.63
C GLY A 323 -26.35 -15.92 6.00
N GLY A 324 -27.20 -16.81 6.52
CA GLY A 324 -28.04 -16.56 7.71
C GLY A 324 -27.29 -16.21 9.00
N GLU A 325 -26.12 -16.80 9.22
CA GLU A 325 -25.30 -16.57 10.43
C GLU A 325 -24.22 -15.47 10.24
N THR A 326 -24.15 -14.85 9.06
CA THR A 326 -23.17 -13.79 8.74
C THR A 326 -23.30 -12.57 9.66
N GLN A 327 -24.51 -12.29 10.15
CA GLN A 327 -24.79 -11.08 10.93
C GLN A 327 -24.17 -11.10 12.33
N ARG A 328 -24.21 -12.25 13.02
CA ARG A 328 -23.67 -12.37 14.38
C ARG A 328 -22.15 -12.33 14.44
N ARG A 329 -21.48 -12.67 13.33
CA ARG A 329 -20.01 -12.81 13.24
C ARG A 329 -19.39 -11.93 12.15
N ALA A 330 -20.13 -10.90 11.79
CA ALA A 330 -19.87 -9.94 10.74
C ALA A 330 -18.41 -9.47 10.69
N ALA A 331 -17.92 -8.92 11.80
CA ALA A 331 -16.59 -8.31 11.85
C ALA A 331 -15.46 -9.32 11.57
N LYS A 332 -15.40 -10.43 12.32
CA LYS A 332 -14.34 -11.46 12.18
C LYS A 332 -14.31 -12.02 10.77
N LEU A 333 -15.47 -12.38 10.23
CA LEU A 333 -15.58 -12.96 8.89
C LEU A 333 -15.14 -11.98 7.79
N LEU A 334 -15.53 -10.70 7.88
CA LEU A 334 -15.12 -9.70 6.88
C LEU A 334 -13.62 -9.48 6.86
N ARG A 335 -12.99 -9.37 8.03
CA ARG A 335 -11.53 -9.25 8.14
C ARG A 335 -10.86 -10.47 7.53
N GLY A 336 -11.37 -11.64 7.88
CA GLY A 336 -11.00 -12.92 7.29
C GLY A 336 -10.99 -12.87 5.77
N ARG A 337 -12.12 -12.53 5.16
CA ARG A 337 -12.32 -12.47 3.71
C ARG A 337 -11.47 -11.41 3.02
N SER A 338 -11.39 -10.21 3.59
CA SER A 338 -10.58 -9.13 3.04
C SER A 338 -9.10 -9.52 3.02
N PHE A 339 -8.60 -10.08 4.11
CA PHE A 339 -7.24 -10.60 4.15
C PHE A 339 -7.03 -11.76 3.17
N TYR A 340 -8.01 -12.66 3.08
CA TYR A 340 -7.98 -13.80 2.17
C TYR A 340 -7.74 -13.37 0.72
N VAL A 341 -8.34 -12.26 0.29
CA VAL A 341 -8.11 -11.66 -1.05
C VAL A 341 -6.65 -11.29 -1.25
N GLY A 342 -6.05 -10.58 -0.30
CA GLY A 342 -4.62 -10.23 -0.35
C GLY A 342 -3.73 -11.47 -0.35
N LEU A 343 -4.06 -12.46 0.48
CA LEU A 343 -3.32 -13.72 0.58
C LEU A 343 -3.42 -14.55 -0.71
N LEU A 344 -4.58 -14.59 -1.36
CA LEU A 344 -4.75 -15.24 -2.67
C LEU A 344 -3.83 -14.61 -3.72
N ILE A 345 -3.72 -13.28 -3.74
CA ILE A 345 -2.85 -12.58 -4.68
C ILE A 345 -1.37 -12.84 -4.41
N GLU A 346 -0.95 -12.83 -3.14
CA GLU A 346 0.42 -13.22 -2.73
C GLU A 346 0.73 -14.67 -3.15
N CYS A 347 -0.16 -15.61 -2.85
CA CYS A 347 0.01 -17.02 -3.19
C CYS A 347 -0.03 -17.28 -4.71
N ALA A 348 -0.83 -16.52 -5.47
CA ALA A 348 -0.87 -16.62 -6.92
C ALA A 348 0.45 -16.13 -7.55
N ALA A 349 0.95 -14.96 -7.12
CA ALA A 349 2.25 -14.46 -7.54
C ALA A 349 3.38 -15.44 -7.17
N MET A 350 3.33 -15.97 -5.95
CA MET A 350 4.28 -16.98 -5.47
C MET A 350 4.21 -18.27 -6.29
N ARG A 351 3.02 -18.74 -6.68
CA ARG A 351 2.85 -19.93 -7.56
C ARG A 351 3.51 -19.71 -8.91
N ILE A 352 3.42 -18.51 -9.48
CA ILE A 352 4.14 -18.16 -10.71
C ILE A 352 5.65 -18.22 -10.46
N LEU A 353 6.16 -17.54 -9.42
CA LEU A 353 7.59 -17.52 -9.13
C LEU A 353 8.17 -18.94 -8.91
N ASP A 354 7.49 -19.78 -8.14
CA ASP A 354 7.91 -21.16 -7.86
C ASP A 354 7.94 -22.02 -9.13
N VAL A 355 6.90 -21.97 -9.97
CA VAL A 355 6.83 -22.76 -11.21
C VAL A 355 7.89 -22.31 -12.22
N LEU A 356 8.14 -21.00 -12.31
CA LEU A 356 9.15 -20.44 -13.21
C LEU A 356 10.59 -20.51 -12.63
N SER A 357 10.73 -20.92 -11.37
CA SER A 357 11.99 -20.91 -10.60
C SER A 357 12.62 -19.52 -10.59
N LEU A 358 11.82 -18.50 -10.29
CA LEU A 358 12.22 -17.10 -10.16
C LEU A 358 12.29 -16.68 -8.69
N PRO A 359 13.24 -15.81 -8.32
CA PRO A 359 13.36 -15.29 -6.96
C PRO A 359 12.22 -14.32 -6.61
N PRO A 360 11.94 -14.08 -5.31
CA PRO A 360 10.93 -13.11 -4.87
C PRO A 360 11.21 -11.69 -5.40
N THR A 361 12.46 -11.37 -5.72
CA THR A 361 12.85 -10.09 -6.31
C THR A 361 12.33 -9.86 -7.73
N SER A 362 11.93 -10.91 -8.45
CA SER A 362 11.29 -10.76 -9.77
C SER A 362 9.89 -10.14 -9.70
N GLN A 363 9.25 -10.13 -8.53
CA GLN A 363 8.01 -9.41 -8.30
C GLN A 363 8.32 -7.94 -7.95
N ILE A 364 7.96 -7.04 -8.87
CA ILE A 364 8.24 -5.60 -8.76
C ILE A 364 7.06 -4.85 -8.12
N ILE A 365 5.83 -5.30 -8.35
CA ILE A 365 4.63 -4.70 -7.76
C ILE A 365 3.81 -5.80 -7.08
N ASN A 366 3.32 -5.50 -5.88
CA ASN A 366 2.24 -6.24 -5.24
C ASN A 366 1.41 -5.28 -4.39
N ALA A 367 0.30 -4.78 -4.93
CA ALA A 367 -0.57 -3.80 -4.28
C ALA A 367 -1.98 -3.85 -4.87
N ALA A 368 -3.00 -3.52 -4.08
CA ALA A 368 -4.39 -3.39 -4.54
C ALA A 368 -4.97 -4.63 -5.25
N GLY A 369 -4.58 -5.83 -4.84
CA GLY A 369 -5.00 -7.07 -5.51
C GLY A 369 -4.35 -7.30 -6.90
N LYS A 370 -3.31 -6.52 -7.23
CA LYS A 370 -2.55 -6.63 -8.48
C LYS A 370 -1.08 -6.91 -8.22
N PHE A 371 -0.46 -7.67 -9.11
CA PHE A 371 0.99 -7.85 -9.11
C PHE A 371 1.60 -7.71 -10.50
N LEU A 372 2.89 -7.38 -10.54
CA LEU A 372 3.72 -7.36 -11.74
C LEU A 372 5.01 -8.13 -11.50
N ILE A 373 5.29 -9.12 -12.35
CA ILE A 373 6.49 -9.96 -12.33
C ILE A 373 7.26 -9.77 -13.63
N VAL A 374 8.58 -9.64 -13.54
CA VAL A 374 9.49 -9.65 -14.69
C VAL A 374 10.07 -11.06 -14.85
N ALA A 375 9.88 -11.65 -16.02
CA ALA A 375 10.32 -13.01 -16.35
C ALA A 375 11.10 -13.04 -17.68
N PRO A 376 11.92 -14.09 -17.91
CA PRO A 376 12.54 -14.33 -19.21
C PRO A 376 11.50 -14.75 -20.25
N ASN A 377 11.55 -14.15 -21.44
CA ASN A 377 10.64 -14.50 -22.53
C ASN A 377 11.12 -15.74 -23.30
N THR A 378 10.65 -16.91 -22.87
CA THR A 378 10.95 -18.19 -23.54
C THR A 378 9.66 -18.99 -23.75
N GLU A 379 9.66 -19.90 -24.73
CA GLU A 379 8.51 -20.77 -24.99
C GLU A 379 8.15 -21.62 -23.77
N GLY A 380 9.15 -22.19 -23.08
CA GLY A 380 8.94 -22.97 -21.86
C GLY A 380 8.26 -22.18 -20.74
N ILE A 381 8.59 -20.89 -20.59
CA ILE A 381 7.95 -20.01 -19.60
C ILE A 381 6.50 -19.72 -19.98
N ARG A 382 6.21 -19.45 -21.26
CA ARG A 382 4.84 -19.20 -21.73
C ARG A 382 3.94 -20.43 -21.55
N THR A 383 4.46 -21.62 -21.84
CA THR A 383 3.76 -22.89 -21.60
C THR A 383 3.51 -23.12 -20.11
N ALA A 384 4.51 -22.87 -19.27
CA ALA A 384 4.36 -22.99 -17.82
C ALA A 384 3.32 -22.00 -17.25
N LEU A 385 3.26 -20.77 -17.76
CA LEU A 385 2.25 -19.78 -17.37
C LEU A 385 0.82 -20.19 -17.73
N ALA A 386 0.63 -20.82 -18.88
CA ALA A 386 -0.68 -21.36 -19.28
C ALA A 386 -1.15 -22.45 -18.30
N GLU A 387 -0.24 -23.30 -17.81
CA GLU A 387 -0.57 -24.31 -16.80
C GLU A 387 -0.82 -23.71 -15.42
N VAL A 388 -0.07 -22.67 -15.03
CA VAL A 388 -0.36 -21.92 -13.80
C VAL A 388 -1.75 -21.31 -13.87
N ARG A 389 -2.12 -20.66 -14.98
CA ARG A 389 -3.47 -20.10 -15.18
C ARG A 389 -4.54 -21.17 -14.93
N ARG A 390 -4.40 -22.36 -15.54
CA ARG A 390 -5.32 -23.49 -15.34
C ARG A 390 -5.38 -23.93 -13.87
N THR A 391 -4.25 -23.97 -13.18
CA THR A 391 -4.19 -24.32 -11.75
C THR A 391 -4.96 -23.31 -10.90
N LEU A 392 -4.76 -22.01 -11.15
CA LEU A 392 -5.49 -20.96 -10.43
C LEU A 392 -6.99 -21.03 -10.73
N ASP A 393 -7.37 -21.14 -12.01
CA ASP A 393 -8.77 -21.23 -12.44
C ASP A 393 -9.48 -22.44 -11.82
N ALA A 394 -8.83 -23.61 -11.81
CA ALA A 394 -9.36 -24.82 -11.21
C ALA A 394 -9.61 -24.66 -9.70
N TRP A 395 -8.66 -24.05 -8.99
CA TRP A 395 -8.80 -23.81 -7.56
C TRP A 395 -10.02 -22.92 -7.25
N PHE A 396 -10.22 -21.84 -8.01
CA PHE A 396 -11.36 -20.93 -7.81
C PHE A 396 -12.70 -21.58 -8.19
N LEU A 397 -12.73 -22.40 -9.24
CA LEU A 397 -13.91 -23.16 -9.60
C LEU A 397 -14.27 -24.16 -8.47
N GLU A 398 -13.30 -24.88 -7.95
CA GLU A 398 -13.49 -25.88 -6.88
C GLU A 398 -13.97 -25.25 -5.56
N HIS A 399 -13.30 -24.19 -5.10
CA HIS A 399 -13.51 -23.67 -3.74
C HIS A 399 -14.47 -22.47 -3.67
N SER A 400 -14.63 -21.71 -4.76
CA SER A 400 -15.46 -20.50 -4.80
C SER A 400 -16.56 -20.50 -5.86
N PHE A 401 -16.71 -21.61 -6.60
CA PHE A 401 -17.68 -21.74 -7.71
C PHE A 401 -17.54 -20.62 -8.76
N GLY A 402 -16.33 -20.11 -8.95
CA GLY A 402 -16.02 -19.04 -9.89
C GLY A 402 -16.56 -17.65 -9.52
N GLN A 403 -16.95 -17.42 -8.27
CA GLN A 403 -17.37 -16.09 -7.79
C GLN A 403 -16.22 -15.07 -7.79
N ALA A 404 -15.00 -15.56 -7.57
CA ALA A 404 -13.77 -14.79 -7.71
C ALA A 404 -12.80 -15.57 -8.61
N GLY A 405 -11.78 -14.88 -9.11
CA GLY A 405 -10.70 -15.51 -9.85
C GLY A 405 -9.53 -14.56 -10.06
N VAL A 406 -8.42 -15.10 -10.53
CA VAL A 406 -7.21 -14.33 -10.85
C VAL A 406 -7.08 -14.24 -12.37
N GLY A 407 -7.20 -13.04 -12.91
CA GLY A 407 -6.89 -12.76 -14.30
C GLY A 407 -5.38 -12.66 -14.49
N LEU A 408 -4.80 -13.47 -15.38
CA LEU A 408 -3.37 -13.41 -15.73
C LEU A 408 -3.18 -12.90 -17.16
N ALA A 409 -2.39 -11.84 -17.31
CA ALA A 409 -1.94 -11.28 -18.58
C ALA A 409 -0.40 -11.29 -18.64
N TRP A 410 0.18 -11.41 -19.85
CA TRP A 410 1.63 -11.30 -20.00
C TRP A 410 2.06 -10.71 -21.34
N LEU A 411 2.91 -9.68 -21.30
CA LEU A 411 3.33 -8.92 -22.47
C LEU A 411 4.82 -9.16 -22.75
N GLU A 412 5.15 -9.41 -24.02
CA GLU A 412 6.54 -9.42 -24.46
C GLU A 412 7.11 -7.99 -24.48
N ALA A 413 8.34 -7.85 -23.96
CA ALA A 413 9.06 -6.58 -23.93
C ALA A 413 10.53 -6.77 -24.32
N ASN A 414 11.11 -5.75 -24.93
CA ASN A 414 12.52 -5.68 -25.26
C ASN A 414 13.21 -4.59 -24.41
N CYS A 415 14.54 -4.43 -24.50
CA CYS A 415 15.25 -3.42 -23.69
C CYS A 415 14.95 -1.98 -24.15
N ASN A 416 14.68 -1.80 -25.45
CA ASN A 416 14.37 -0.49 -26.03
C ASN A 416 12.98 0.03 -25.58
N ASP A 417 12.06 -0.85 -25.18
CA ASP A 417 10.76 -0.46 -24.60
C ASP A 417 10.92 0.32 -23.27
N PHE A 418 12.07 0.24 -22.58
CA PHE A 418 12.29 0.85 -21.27
C PHE A 418 13.09 2.16 -21.31
N ILE A 419 13.73 2.45 -22.44
CA ILE A 419 14.60 3.63 -22.58
C ILE A 419 13.90 4.74 -23.36
N GLY A 420 14.43 5.94 -23.19
CA GLY A 420 14.06 7.07 -24.01
C GLY A 420 14.51 6.99 -25.46
N THR A 421 13.87 7.79 -26.34
CA THR A 421 14.40 8.09 -27.68
C THR A 421 14.72 9.58 -27.82
N HIS A 422 15.94 9.91 -28.27
CA HIS A 422 16.40 11.30 -28.46
C HIS A 422 15.75 12.04 -29.64
N ALA A 423 14.87 11.38 -30.40
CA ALA A 423 14.28 11.95 -31.61
C ALA A 423 13.43 13.20 -31.35
N ASP A 424 12.90 13.37 -30.13
CA ASP A 424 12.22 14.58 -29.69
C ASP A 424 12.38 14.77 -28.16
N PRO A 425 12.99 15.87 -27.68
CA PRO A 425 13.10 16.19 -26.26
C PRO A 425 11.75 16.24 -25.51
N ASN A 426 10.64 16.48 -26.22
CA ASN A 426 9.29 16.47 -25.63
C ASN A 426 8.70 15.05 -25.51
N HIS A 427 9.30 14.05 -26.17
CA HIS A 427 8.84 12.65 -26.22
C HIS A 427 9.92 11.65 -25.79
N SER A 428 10.87 12.10 -24.98
CA SER A 428 12.07 11.36 -24.56
C SER A 428 11.82 10.04 -23.82
N HIS A 429 10.58 9.62 -23.55
CA HIS A 429 10.23 8.34 -22.89
C HIS A 429 9.02 7.63 -23.53
N GLN A 430 8.78 7.86 -24.82
CA GLN A 430 7.60 7.30 -25.51
C GLN A 430 7.56 5.76 -25.47
N GLY A 431 8.70 5.08 -25.59
CA GLY A 431 8.76 3.61 -25.55
C GLY A 431 8.15 3.01 -24.28
N PHE A 432 8.50 3.57 -23.12
CA PHE A 432 7.97 3.07 -21.84
C PHE A 432 6.48 3.41 -21.66
N ARG A 433 6.02 4.57 -22.12
CA ARG A 433 4.59 4.92 -22.10
C ARG A 433 3.79 3.96 -22.97
N ASP A 434 4.26 3.67 -24.17
CA ASP A 434 3.62 2.75 -25.11
C ASP A 434 3.61 1.32 -24.56
N LEU A 435 4.69 0.87 -23.91
CA LEU A 435 4.74 -0.41 -23.21
C LEU A 435 3.66 -0.49 -22.12
N MET A 436 3.54 0.53 -21.28
CA MET A 436 2.53 0.57 -20.22
C MET A 436 1.11 0.58 -20.79
N GLN A 437 0.83 1.35 -21.85
CA GLN A 437 -0.48 1.37 -22.49
C GLN A 437 -0.87 -0.02 -23.03
N ARG A 438 0.06 -0.71 -23.70
CA ARG A 438 -0.16 -2.09 -24.18
C ARG A 438 -0.41 -3.05 -23.01
N LEU A 439 0.32 -2.89 -21.92
CA LEU A 439 0.21 -3.74 -20.73
C LEU A 439 -1.17 -3.59 -20.07
N PHE A 440 -1.66 -2.36 -19.88
CA PHE A 440 -3.02 -2.10 -19.38
C PHE A 440 -4.11 -2.69 -20.28
N ALA A 441 -4.00 -2.47 -21.60
CA ALA A 441 -4.97 -3.01 -22.55
C ALA A 441 -5.04 -4.55 -22.52
N GLN A 442 -3.90 -5.21 -22.33
CA GLN A 442 -3.86 -6.67 -22.23
C GLN A 442 -4.51 -7.19 -20.94
N LEU A 443 -4.33 -6.49 -19.82
CA LEU A 443 -4.99 -6.84 -18.57
C LEU A 443 -6.51 -6.68 -18.67
N ASP A 444 -6.99 -5.62 -19.31
CA ASP A 444 -8.42 -5.39 -19.54
C ASP A 444 -9.05 -6.48 -20.42
N LEU A 445 -8.33 -6.94 -21.46
CA LEU A 445 -8.77 -8.08 -22.25
C LEU A 445 -8.86 -9.36 -21.41
N ALA A 446 -7.87 -9.63 -20.56
CA ALA A 446 -7.88 -10.81 -19.68
C ALA A 446 -9.06 -10.80 -18.71
N LYS A 447 -9.45 -9.63 -18.18
CA LYS A 447 -10.63 -9.47 -17.32
C LYS A 447 -11.95 -9.80 -18.01
N ALA A 448 -12.02 -9.57 -19.32
CA ALA A 448 -13.19 -9.93 -20.14
C ALA A 448 -13.27 -11.43 -20.45
N GLN A 449 -12.18 -12.19 -20.27
CA GLN A 449 -12.05 -13.62 -20.62
C GLN A 449 -11.91 -14.53 -19.39
N ARG A 450 -12.77 -14.35 -18.38
CA ARG A 450 -12.70 -15.08 -17.10
C ARG A 450 -12.75 -16.60 -17.30
N PHE A 451 -11.88 -17.32 -16.59
CA PHE A 451 -11.72 -18.79 -16.63
C PHE A 451 -11.41 -19.36 -18.02
N ALA A 452 -11.06 -18.50 -18.99
CA ALA A 452 -10.77 -18.88 -20.36
C ALA A 452 -11.81 -19.85 -20.96
N LEU A 453 -13.10 -19.64 -20.67
CA LEU A 453 -14.19 -20.58 -21.03
C LEU A 453 -14.28 -20.88 -22.53
N CYS A 454 -13.78 -19.98 -23.38
CA CYS A 454 -13.76 -20.10 -24.84
C CYS A 454 -12.38 -20.51 -25.41
N SER A 455 -11.44 -20.93 -24.57
CA SER A 455 -10.14 -21.44 -25.02
C SER A 455 -10.24 -22.88 -25.54
N ASP A 456 -9.18 -23.39 -26.17
CA ASP A 456 -9.15 -24.75 -26.71
C ASP A 456 -9.26 -25.84 -25.63
N HIS A 457 -8.81 -25.52 -24.40
CA HIS A 457 -8.73 -26.45 -23.27
C HIS A 457 -9.16 -25.78 -21.95
N PRO A 458 -10.43 -25.35 -21.83
CA PRO A 458 -10.92 -24.69 -20.62
C PRO A 458 -10.97 -25.68 -19.46
N VAL A 459 -10.84 -25.17 -18.24
CA VAL A 459 -11.15 -25.99 -17.05
C VAL A 459 -12.66 -26.31 -17.09
N PRO A 460 -13.06 -27.58 -16.87
CA PRO A 460 -14.48 -27.93 -16.90
C PRO A 460 -15.30 -27.11 -15.91
N ALA A 461 -16.23 -26.29 -16.42
CA ALA A 461 -17.16 -25.52 -15.60
C ALA A 461 -18.37 -26.35 -15.11
N VAL A 462 -18.32 -27.67 -15.30
CA VAL A 462 -19.33 -28.62 -14.83
C VAL A 462 -18.76 -29.38 -13.63
N PHE A 463 -19.36 -29.19 -12.46
CA PHE A 463 -18.94 -29.82 -11.22
C PHE A 463 -19.34 -31.30 -11.16
N SER A 464 -18.55 -32.17 -11.81
CA SER A 464 -18.76 -33.62 -11.75
C SER A 464 -18.72 -34.14 -10.31
N GLY A 465 -19.71 -34.97 -9.94
CA GLY A 465 -19.84 -35.53 -8.59
C GLY A 465 -20.28 -34.53 -7.51
N PHE A 466 -20.78 -33.35 -7.88
CA PHE A 466 -21.27 -32.37 -6.89
C PHE A 466 -22.35 -32.95 -5.99
N LEU A 467 -23.35 -33.63 -6.56
CA LEU A 467 -24.43 -34.26 -5.79
C LEU A 467 -23.94 -35.42 -4.92
N ASP A 468 -22.88 -36.12 -5.36
CA ASP A 468 -22.28 -37.22 -4.59
C ASP A 468 -21.48 -36.70 -3.37
N ARG A 469 -20.90 -35.49 -3.47
CA ARG A 469 -20.19 -34.82 -2.36
C ARG A 469 -21.13 -34.03 -1.44
N PHE A 470 -22.36 -33.78 -1.85
CA PHE A 470 -23.32 -33.01 -1.07
C PHE A 470 -23.94 -33.87 0.02
N ASP A 471 -23.63 -33.56 1.29
CA ASP A 471 -24.27 -34.20 2.42
C ASP A 471 -25.61 -33.51 2.74
N ASN A 472 -26.72 -34.19 2.46
CA ASN A 472 -28.06 -33.71 2.78
C ASN A 472 -28.30 -33.48 4.29
N GLN A 473 -27.54 -34.13 5.17
CA GLN A 473 -27.61 -33.89 6.61
C GLN A 473 -26.95 -32.57 7.00
N LEU A 474 -25.86 -32.20 6.33
CA LEU A 474 -25.17 -30.93 6.55
C LEU A 474 -25.83 -29.76 5.81
N GLY A 475 -26.31 -30.00 4.59
CA GLY A 475 -27.00 -28.99 3.77
C GLY A 475 -26.05 -27.91 3.26
N THR A 476 -26.52 -26.67 3.24
CA THR A 476 -25.74 -25.51 2.78
C THR A 476 -24.94 -24.87 3.91
N CYS A 477 -23.78 -24.31 3.58
CA CYS A 477 -22.96 -23.58 4.51
C CYS A 477 -23.73 -22.38 5.10
N ALA A 478 -23.74 -22.29 6.43
CA ALA A 478 -24.45 -21.26 7.17
C ALA A 478 -23.90 -19.83 6.96
N ILE A 479 -22.67 -19.72 6.45
CA ILE A 479 -21.93 -18.46 6.31
C ILE A 479 -22.07 -17.87 4.91
N ASP A 480 -21.78 -18.64 3.85
CA ASP A 480 -21.92 -18.16 2.47
C ASP A 480 -23.31 -18.42 1.86
N GLY A 481 -24.14 -19.24 2.53
CA GLY A 481 -25.51 -19.55 2.13
C GLY A 481 -25.65 -20.33 0.83
N ARG A 482 -24.55 -20.79 0.23
CA ARG A 482 -24.50 -21.32 -1.14
C ARG A 482 -23.71 -22.62 -1.25
N SER A 483 -22.52 -22.66 -0.66
CA SER A 483 -21.62 -23.81 -0.79
C SER A 483 -22.17 -25.00 0.01
N PRO A 484 -21.88 -26.25 -0.38
CA PRO A 484 -22.12 -27.41 0.46
C PRO A 484 -21.39 -27.26 1.81
N ALA A 485 -22.07 -27.56 2.91
CA ALA A 485 -21.40 -27.69 4.20
C ALA A 485 -20.64 -29.02 4.24
N GLU A 486 -19.41 -28.99 4.75
CA GLU A 486 -18.50 -30.14 4.84
C GLU A 486 -18.17 -30.53 6.28
N LEU A 487 -18.39 -29.60 7.23
CA LEU A 487 -18.03 -29.79 8.63
C LEU A 487 -19.05 -29.14 9.57
N GLU A 488 -19.16 -29.71 10.77
CA GLU A 488 -19.89 -29.12 11.88
C GLU A 488 -18.91 -28.63 12.95
N GLU A 489 -19.11 -27.40 13.41
CA GLU A 489 -18.30 -26.84 14.48
C GLU A 489 -19.18 -26.16 15.53
N THR A 490 -19.03 -26.56 16.79
CA THR A 490 -19.73 -25.94 17.90
C THR A 490 -18.97 -24.70 18.36
N ARG A 491 -19.56 -23.52 18.20
CA ARG A 491 -18.98 -22.26 18.70
C ARG A 491 -20.03 -21.46 19.45
N GLN A 492 -19.71 -21.04 20.68
CA GLN A 492 -20.63 -20.31 21.57
C GLN A 492 -21.96 -21.08 21.77
N GLY A 493 -21.86 -22.38 22.06
CA GLY A 493 -23.02 -23.24 22.32
C GLY A 493 -23.90 -23.58 21.11
N ARG A 494 -23.56 -23.12 19.90
CA ARG A 494 -24.29 -23.41 18.66
C ARG A 494 -23.46 -24.25 17.68
N VAL A 495 -24.10 -25.25 17.09
CA VAL A 495 -23.54 -26.05 16.00
C VAL A 495 -23.68 -25.28 14.69
N LEU A 496 -22.57 -25.00 14.04
CA LEU A 496 -22.53 -24.35 12.73
C LEU A 496 -22.08 -25.35 11.67
N LYS A 497 -22.78 -25.33 10.52
CA LYS A 497 -22.46 -26.15 9.36
C LYS A 497 -21.72 -25.30 8.34
N LEU A 498 -20.48 -25.64 8.03
CA LEU A 498 -19.54 -24.77 7.33
C LEU A 498 -18.92 -25.46 6.12
N SER A 499 -18.63 -24.71 5.06
CA SER A 499 -17.62 -25.11 4.07
C SER A 499 -16.22 -24.90 4.65
N ARG A 500 -15.20 -25.60 4.14
CA ARG A 500 -13.82 -25.41 4.61
C ARG A 500 -13.34 -23.97 4.39
N LEU A 501 -13.66 -23.39 3.24
CA LEU A 501 -13.31 -22.01 2.91
C LEU A 501 -13.93 -21.01 3.92
N ALA A 502 -15.20 -21.19 4.28
CA ALA A 502 -15.85 -20.33 5.27
C ALA A 502 -15.22 -20.47 6.66
N LYS A 503 -14.82 -21.69 7.05
CA LYS A 503 -14.09 -21.93 8.30
C LYS A 503 -12.76 -21.19 8.31
N ASP A 504 -11.97 -21.31 7.24
CA ASP A 504 -10.67 -20.64 7.13
C ASP A 504 -10.81 -19.11 7.20
N GLN A 505 -11.82 -18.54 6.55
CA GLN A 505 -12.11 -17.10 6.65
C GLN A 505 -12.41 -16.69 8.11
N ILE A 506 -13.17 -17.48 8.87
CA ILE A 506 -13.43 -17.19 10.29
C ILE A 506 -12.14 -17.27 11.11
N ASP A 507 -11.34 -18.31 10.90
CA ASP A 507 -10.12 -18.57 11.65
C ASP A 507 -9.06 -17.49 11.40
N ILE A 508 -8.84 -17.10 10.14
CA ILE A 508 -8.00 -15.96 9.76
C ILE A 508 -8.44 -14.70 10.49
N GLY A 509 -9.75 -14.42 10.48
CA GLY A 509 -10.30 -13.25 11.15
C GLY A 509 -9.89 -13.20 12.62
N ASP A 510 -9.88 -14.34 13.32
CA ASP A 510 -9.45 -14.42 14.71
C ASP A 510 -7.91 -14.32 14.85
N TRP A 511 -7.17 -15.09 14.05
CA TRP A 511 -5.72 -15.24 14.11
C TRP A 511 -4.94 -13.97 13.76
N LEU A 512 -5.40 -13.16 12.80
CA LEU A 512 -4.78 -11.89 12.43
C LEU A 512 -4.64 -10.90 13.60
N THR A 513 -5.44 -11.05 14.64
CA THR A 513 -5.43 -10.14 15.81
C THR A 513 -4.64 -10.64 16.99
N ARG A 514 -4.10 -11.86 16.88
CA ARG A 514 -3.41 -12.58 17.96
C ARG A 514 -1.98 -12.94 17.59
N PHE A 515 -1.70 -13.04 16.30
CA PHE A 515 -0.41 -13.40 15.76
C PHE A 515 0.18 -12.23 14.98
N GLU A 516 1.49 -12.30 14.76
CA GLU A 516 2.24 -11.25 14.06
C GLU A 516 2.95 -11.81 12.82
N ARG A 517 2.90 -13.13 12.61
CA ARG A 517 3.62 -13.83 11.56
C ARG A 517 2.77 -14.86 10.83
N LEU A 518 2.98 -14.93 9.52
CA LEU A 518 2.39 -15.89 8.61
C LEU A 518 3.49 -16.74 7.97
N LEU A 519 3.24 -18.04 7.87
CA LEU A 519 4.13 -19.00 7.24
C LEU A 519 3.46 -19.58 6.00
N VAL A 520 4.21 -19.67 4.92
CA VAL A 520 3.80 -20.40 3.71
C VAL A 520 4.63 -21.67 3.61
N THR A 521 3.94 -22.82 3.61
CA THR A 521 4.57 -24.14 3.67
C THR A 521 3.97 -25.09 2.62
N ARG A 522 4.61 -26.25 2.42
CA ARG A 522 4.04 -27.33 1.58
C ARG A 522 3.04 -28.16 2.37
N GLU A 523 3.34 -28.37 3.65
CA GLU A 523 2.54 -29.08 4.63
C GLU A 523 2.37 -28.18 5.87
N GLY A 524 1.16 -28.13 6.43
CA GLY A 524 0.83 -27.23 7.54
C GLY A 524 1.71 -27.47 8.76
N ILE A 525 2.12 -26.38 9.43
CA ILE A 525 2.97 -26.44 10.62
C ILE A 525 2.21 -25.86 11.81
N GLY A 526 2.19 -26.60 12.92
CA GLY A 526 1.55 -26.17 14.15
C GLY A 526 0.02 -26.27 14.09
N GLN A 527 -0.64 -25.72 15.12
CA GLN A 527 -2.08 -25.89 15.34
C GLN A 527 -2.95 -24.85 14.62
N HIS A 528 -2.37 -23.74 14.15
CA HIS A 528 -3.10 -22.64 13.50
C HIS A 528 -2.83 -22.64 11.99
N SER A 529 -3.24 -23.72 11.32
CA SER A 529 -3.12 -23.88 9.86
C SER A 529 -4.49 -23.87 9.21
N LEU A 530 -4.58 -23.27 8.02
CA LEU A 530 -5.80 -23.29 7.21
C LEU A 530 -6.12 -24.71 6.71
N GLY A 531 -7.41 -25.01 6.54
CA GLY A 531 -7.89 -26.30 6.05
C GLY A 531 -7.90 -26.42 4.53
N VAL A 532 -7.99 -25.30 3.81
CA VAL A 532 -7.90 -25.20 2.36
C VAL A 532 -6.48 -24.78 1.97
N ASP A 533 -5.82 -25.56 1.12
CA ASP A 533 -4.55 -25.12 0.54
C ASP A 533 -4.79 -23.96 -0.44
N LEU A 534 -3.86 -23.02 -0.52
CA LEU A 534 -3.90 -21.92 -1.47
C LEU A 534 -3.00 -22.22 -2.65
N PHE A 535 -3.61 -22.70 -3.74
CA PHE A 535 -2.91 -23.11 -4.95
C PHE A 535 -1.80 -24.13 -4.67
N GLY A 536 -1.96 -25.04 -3.72
CA GLY A 536 -0.97 -26.03 -3.29
C GLY A 536 -0.05 -25.59 -2.16
N TYR A 537 -0.37 -24.49 -1.46
CA TYR A 537 0.36 -24.03 -0.28
C TYR A 537 -0.48 -24.13 0.99
N GLN A 538 0.14 -24.57 2.07
CA GLN A 538 -0.43 -24.55 3.41
C GLN A 538 -0.03 -23.25 4.11
N ILE A 539 -0.99 -22.64 4.81
CA ILE A 539 -0.80 -21.35 5.46
C ILE A 539 -0.98 -21.51 6.97
N SER A 540 0.02 -21.07 7.72
CA SER A 540 0.02 -21.17 9.19
C SER A 540 0.31 -19.82 9.85
N PHE A 541 -0.26 -19.59 11.04
CA PHE A 541 -0.07 -18.35 11.81
C PHE A 541 0.68 -18.60 13.13
N THR A 542 1.51 -17.65 13.54
CA THR A 542 2.36 -17.77 14.74
C THR A 542 2.72 -16.41 15.36
N SER A 543 2.98 -16.39 16.67
CA SER A 543 3.31 -15.22 17.49
C SER A 543 4.81 -14.98 17.52
N ASP A 544 5.53 -15.46 18.54
CA ASP A 544 6.93 -15.12 18.80
C ASP A 544 7.95 -16.21 18.39
N ALA A 545 9.21 -15.82 18.22
CA ALA A 545 10.34 -16.62 17.77
C ALA A 545 10.60 -17.85 18.66
N THR A 546 10.23 -17.80 19.95
CA THR A 546 10.30 -18.91 20.89
C THR A 546 9.25 -20.00 20.62
N ASP A 547 8.08 -19.63 20.10
CA ASP A 547 7.02 -20.55 19.65
C ASP A 547 7.22 -21.00 18.20
N SER A 548 7.96 -20.21 17.42
CA SER A 548 8.34 -20.46 16.02
C SER A 548 9.34 -21.62 15.83
N GLY A 549 9.77 -22.24 16.93
CA GLY A 549 10.62 -23.44 16.95
C GLY A 549 11.98 -23.30 16.28
N ARG A 550 12.38 -22.07 15.89
CA ARG A 550 13.42 -21.85 14.85
C ARG A 550 13.11 -22.77 13.67
N PHE A 551 12.28 -22.35 12.74
CA PHE A 551 11.84 -23.16 11.58
C PHE A 551 12.93 -23.82 10.73
N GLY A 552 14.21 -23.75 11.11
CA GLY A 552 15.33 -24.56 10.62
C GLY A 552 14.97 -26.03 10.31
N PRO A 553 14.31 -26.82 11.17
CA PRO A 553 13.91 -28.18 10.78
C PRO A 553 12.96 -28.22 9.58
N ALA A 554 11.93 -27.37 9.56
CA ALA A 554 10.99 -27.26 8.46
C ALA A 554 11.62 -26.66 7.19
N LEU A 555 12.64 -25.82 7.35
CA LEU A 555 13.43 -25.29 6.25
C LEU A 555 14.30 -26.39 5.63
N ARG A 556 15.00 -27.17 6.47
CA ARG A 556 15.87 -28.27 6.02
C ARG A 556 15.09 -29.41 5.36
N SER A 557 13.83 -29.62 5.75
CA SER A 557 12.95 -30.57 5.04
C SER A 557 12.35 -30.00 3.74
N GLY A 558 12.61 -28.72 3.42
CA GLY A 558 12.03 -28.05 2.26
C GLY A 558 10.55 -27.70 2.40
N ASN A 559 10.00 -27.80 3.62
CA ASN A 559 8.61 -27.50 3.91
C ASN A 559 8.36 -25.98 4.01
N LEU A 560 9.24 -25.22 4.69
CA LEU A 560 9.10 -23.77 4.81
C LEU A 560 9.51 -23.05 3.52
N LEU A 561 8.59 -22.28 2.94
CA LEU A 561 8.82 -21.51 1.73
C LEU A 561 8.92 -20.01 1.99
N ARG A 562 8.06 -19.45 2.83
CA ARG A 562 8.06 -18.02 3.21
C ARG A 562 7.70 -17.83 4.67
N ALA A 563 8.20 -16.75 5.26
CA ALA A 563 7.86 -16.31 6.61
C ALA A 563 7.70 -14.79 6.59
N TRP A 564 6.47 -14.32 6.79
CA TRP A 564 6.09 -12.91 6.67
C TRP A 564 5.70 -12.32 8.02
N ASP A 565 6.28 -11.18 8.35
CA ASP A 565 5.85 -10.30 9.45
C ASP A 565 4.73 -9.38 8.96
N PHE A 566 3.67 -9.32 9.75
CA PHE A 566 2.55 -8.40 9.55
C PHE A 566 2.21 -7.63 10.83
N SER A 567 3.17 -7.54 11.75
CA SER A 567 2.99 -6.79 13.00
C SER A 567 2.52 -5.35 12.73
N LEU A 568 1.73 -4.79 13.65
CA LEU A 568 1.33 -3.39 13.53
C LEU A 568 2.53 -2.46 13.80
N PRO A 569 2.54 -1.25 13.20
CA PRO A 569 3.52 -0.24 13.56
C PRO A 569 3.49 0.09 15.05
N ALA A 570 4.63 0.54 15.59
CA ALA A 570 4.70 1.00 16.98
C ALA A 570 3.86 2.27 17.17
N ALA A 571 3.31 2.46 18.37
CA ALA A 571 2.43 3.61 18.67
C ALA A 571 3.13 4.97 18.51
N ASP A 572 4.46 5.05 18.69
CA ASP A 572 5.24 6.27 18.48
C ASP A 572 5.25 6.76 17.01
N GLY A 573 5.04 5.85 16.05
CA GLY A 573 5.07 6.15 14.61
C GLY A 573 6.46 6.39 14.03
N ASP A 574 7.52 6.34 14.84
CA ASP A 574 8.90 6.65 14.45
C ASP A 574 9.78 5.39 14.33
N ARG A 575 9.39 4.29 15.00
CA ARG A 575 10.14 3.03 14.94
C ARG A 575 10.14 2.43 13.53
N ALA A 576 11.31 1.97 13.09
CA ALA A 576 11.49 1.27 11.82
C ALA A 576 10.60 0.03 11.71
N LEU A 577 10.00 -0.19 10.54
CA LEU A 577 9.13 -1.32 10.24
C LEU A 577 9.89 -2.63 9.96
N TRP A 578 10.96 -2.89 10.71
CA TRP A 578 11.80 -4.09 10.55
C TRP A 578 11.92 -4.88 11.85
N ASN A 579 11.55 -6.17 11.80
CA ASN A 579 11.59 -7.10 12.93
C ASN A 579 12.37 -8.40 12.62
N GLY A 580 13.22 -8.41 11.59
CA GLY A 580 14.05 -9.56 11.21
C GLY A 580 13.47 -10.49 10.13
N TYR A 581 12.23 -10.27 9.70
CA TYR A 581 11.54 -11.08 8.69
C TYR A 581 11.03 -10.21 7.54
N ALA A 582 10.77 -10.84 6.39
CA ALA A 582 10.15 -10.20 5.24
C ALA A 582 8.78 -9.65 5.66
N ARG A 583 8.42 -8.43 5.23
CA ARG A 583 7.18 -7.78 5.69
C ARG A 583 6.13 -7.82 4.61
N ARG A 584 4.87 -7.97 5.02
CA ARG A 584 3.69 -7.68 4.22
C ARG A 584 2.82 -6.71 5.01
N TYR A 585 2.39 -5.62 4.36
CA TYR A 585 1.62 -4.55 5.01
C TYR A 585 0.15 -4.94 5.13
N ILE A 586 -0.12 -5.90 6.02
CA ILE A 586 -1.45 -6.41 6.32
C ILE A 586 -1.96 -5.72 7.57
N ASN A 587 -3.18 -5.20 7.53
CA ASN A 587 -3.78 -4.54 8.68
C ASN A 587 -4.45 -5.57 9.62
N GLY A 588 -3.79 -5.87 10.74
CA GLY A 588 -4.34 -6.69 11.83
C GLY A 588 -5.07 -5.90 12.93
N TYR A 589 -5.20 -4.58 12.81
CA TYR A 589 -5.74 -3.74 13.88
C TYR A 589 -7.25 -3.92 14.10
N ILE A 590 -7.65 -3.99 15.37
CA ILE A 590 -9.05 -4.04 15.76
C ILE A 590 -9.34 -3.15 16.98
N PRO A 591 -10.50 -2.47 17.00
CA PRO A 591 -11.00 -1.81 18.19
C PRO A 591 -11.18 -2.79 19.35
N ARG A 592 -10.66 -2.42 20.51
CA ARG A 592 -10.78 -3.16 21.76
C ARG A 592 -11.24 -2.23 22.86
N PHE A 593 -11.91 -2.79 23.87
CA PHE A 593 -12.10 -2.09 25.13
C PHE A 593 -10.74 -1.76 25.76
N SER A 594 -10.71 -0.75 26.63
CA SER A 594 -9.49 -0.38 27.34
C SER A 594 -8.99 -1.57 28.20
N GLY A 595 -7.73 -1.50 28.59
CA GLY A 595 -7.14 -2.48 29.50
C GLY A 595 -7.58 -2.31 30.96
N GLU A 596 -8.38 -1.29 31.25
CA GLU A 596 -8.90 -1.00 32.59
C GLU A 596 -10.33 -1.52 32.72
N PRO A 597 -10.76 -1.96 33.92
CA PRO A 597 -12.13 -2.38 34.14
C PRO A 597 -13.10 -1.22 33.83
N LEU A 598 -14.11 -1.48 32.99
CA LEU A 598 -15.20 -0.55 32.77
C LEU A 598 -15.94 -0.32 34.10
N SER A 599 -16.11 0.95 34.46
CA SER A 599 -16.98 1.34 35.57
C SER A 599 -18.43 0.90 35.30
N GLU A 600 -19.25 0.75 36.35
CA GLU A 600 -20.68 0.46 36.18
C GLU A 600 -21.38 1.47 35.27
N PHE A 601 -20.91 2.72 35.31
CA PHE A 601 -21.42 3.81 34.49
C PHE A 601 -21.05 3.68 32.99
N GLU A 602 -19.84 3.20 32.69
CA GLU A 602 -19.45 2.91 31.30
C GLU A 602 -20.15 1.66 30.77
N ARG A 603 -20.47 0.70 31.64
CA ARG A 603 -21.27 -0.47 31.26
C ARG A 603 -22.69 -0.10 30.83
N ASP A 604 -23.31 0.89 31.49
CA ASP A 604 -24.65 1.41 31.12
C ASP A 604 -24.73 1.85 29.65
N LYS A 605 -23.66 2.44 29.11
CA LYS A 605 -23.56 2.83 27.69
C LYS A 605 -23.78 1.66 26.72
N TYR A 606 -23.30 0.47 27.06
CA TYR A 606 -23.27 -0.70 26.19
C TYR A 606 -24.30 -1.77 26.55
N GLN A 607 -24.93 -1.69 27.72
CA GLN A 607 -25.77 -2.75 28.29
C GLN A 607 -26.92 -3.17 27.36
N ASP A 608 -27.49 -2.23 26.61
CA ASP A 608 -28.58 -2.49 25.64
C ASP A 608 -28.10 -2.52 24.18
N ALA A 609 -26.78 -2.45 23.94
CA ALA A 609 -26.24 -2.35 22.59
C ALA A 609 -26.15 -3.72 21.91
N ASP A 610 -25.80 -4.78 22.65
CA ASP A 610 -25.57 -6.11 22.10
C ASP A 610 -26.21 -7.21 22.96
N PRO A 611 -27.48 -7.59 22.68
CA PRO A 611 -28.20 -8.59 23.46
C PRO A 611 -27.66 -10.02 23.28
N ASP A 612 -26.81 -10.25 22.26
CA ASP A 612 -26.19 -11.54 21.96
C ASP A 612 -24.75 -11.64 22.54
N ALA A 613 -24.21 -10.56 23.09
CA ALA A 613 -22.87 -10.58 23.67
C ALA A 613 -22.95 -11.03 25.14
N ASP A 614 -22.18 -12.07 25.51
CA ASP A 614 -22.10 -12.56 26.88
C ASP A 614 -21.79 -11.35 27.78
N GLY A 615 -22.68 -10.99 28.72
CA GLY A 615 -22.71 -9.70 29.43
C GLY A 615 -21.50 -9.32 30.29
N ASP A 616 -20.35 -9.95 30.08
CA ASP A 616 -19.05 -9.58 30.61
C ASP A 616 -18.11 -9.13 29.47
N PHE A 617 -18.27 -7.88 28.99
CA PHE A 617 -17.30 -7.27 28.07
C PHE A 617 -16.11 -6.76 28.89
N SER A 618 -15.12 -7.63 29.06
CA SER A 618 -13.98 -7.42 29.95
C SER A 618 -12.81 -6.67 29.30
N CYS A 619 -11.76 -6.39 30.09
CA CYS A 619 -10.57 -5.64 29.68
C CYS A 619 -9.95 -6.18 28.38
N ARG A 620 -9.71 -5.32 27.39
CA ARG A 620 -9.08 -5.63 26.08
C ARG A 620 -9.89 -6.52 25.13
N GLU A 621 -11.15 -6.82 25.42
CA GLU A 621 -12.00 -7.56 24.49
C GLU A 621 -12.28 -6.77 23.20
N PRO A 622 -12.37 -7.44 22.03
CA PRO A 622 -12.78 -6.79 20.78
C PRO A 622 -14.15 -6.13 20.89
N LYS A 623 -14.28 -4.88 20.44
CA LYS A 623 -15.59 -4.21 20.33
C LYS A 623 -16.38 -4.78 19.14
N THR A 624 -17.67 -5.03 19.32
CA THR A 624 -18.59 -5.38 18.23
C THR A 624 -19.01 -4.11 17.49
N LEU A 625 -19.60 -4.25 16.29
CA LEU A 625 -20.15 -3.09 15.57
C LEU A 625 -21.23 -2.38 16.39
N ASN A 626 -21.98 -3.10 17.22
CA ASN A 626 -22.97 -2.50 18.11
C ASN A 626 -22.31 -1.68 19.23
N HIS A 627 -21.21 -2.16 19.82
CA HIS A 627 -20.43 -1.37 20.78
C HIS A 627 -19.87 -0.10 20.14
N LEU A 628 -19.31 -0.21 18.92
CA LEU A 628 -18.79 0.94 18.18
C LEU A 628 -19.86 2.01 17.90
N ALA A 629 -21.09 1.60 17.63
CA ALA A 629 -22.20 2.52 17.37
C ALA A 629 -22.50 3.45 18.56
N CYS A 630 -22.11 3.06 19.77
CA CYS A 630 -22.37 3.82 20.99
C CYS A 630 -21.25 4.83 21.31
N GLU A 631 -20.06 4.71 20.72
CA GLU A 631 -18.87 5.45 21.18
C GLU A 631 -19.03 6.98 21.14
N ASP A 632 -19.76 7.52 20.16
CA ASP A 632 -20.00 8.97 20.03
C ASP A 632 -21.13 9.51 20.93
N GLN A 633 -21.77 8.67 21.75
CA GLN A 633 -22.70 9.14 22.78
C GLN A 633 -21.96 9.91 23.88
N ARG A 634 -22.57 11.00 24.37
CA ARG A 634 -22.02 11.87 25.41
C ARG A 634 -22.96 11.96 26.61
N LEU A 635 -22.45 12.44 27.73
CA LEU A 635 -23.28 12.73 28.89
C LEU A 635 -23.94 14.10 28.79
N ASP A 636 -25.24 14.14 29.05
CA ASP A 636 -25.93 15.39 29.31
C ASP A 636 -25.65 15.91 30.75
N LYS A 637 -26.26 17.05 31.10
CA LYS A 637 -26.12 17.67 32.43
C LYS A 637 -26.74 16.86 33.56
N GLU A 638 -27.55 15.86 33.23
CA GLU A 638 -28.24 14.96 34.15
C GLU A 638 -27.55 13.58 34.21
N SER A 639 -26.33 13.48 33.65
CA SER A 639 -25.53 12.24 33.59
C SER A 639 -26.20 11.09 32.83
N ARG A 640 -27.03 11.41 31.83
CA ARG A 640 -27.60 10.42 30.91
C ARG A 640 -26.83 10.40 29.60
N TRP A 641 -26.70 9.23 29.00
CA TRP A 641 -26.15 9.07 27.67
C TRP A 641 -27.13 9.61 26.62
N VAL A 642 -26.69 10.65 25.90
CA VAL A 642 -27.41 11.27 24.79
C VAL A 642 -26.60 11.15 23.50
N GLY A 643 -27.30 11.16 22.39
CA GLY A 643 -26.75 10.99 21.05
C GLY A 643 -27.19 9.67 20.43
N ILE A 644 -27.35 9.66 19.11
CA ILE A 644 -27.78 8.46 18.40
C ILE A 644 -26.74 7.34 18.50
N ARG A 645 -27.22 6.11 18.64
CA ARG A 645 -26.43 4.90 18.41
C ARG A 645 -26.35 4.65 16.90
N ALA A 646 -25.24 5.00 16.27
CA ALA A 646 -25.08 4.89 14.82
C ALA A 646 -23.63 4.60 14.42
N LEU A 647 -23.50 3.88 13.31
CA LEU A 647 -22.24 3.63 12.63
C LEU A 647 -22.14 4.52 11.40
N ASN A 648 -20.92 4.82 11.00
CA ASN A 648 -20.65 5.35 9.68
C ASN A 648 -19.71 4.41 8.94
N THR A 649 -20.09 4.11 7.71
CA THR A 649 -19.23 3.43 6.74
C THR A 649 -18.52 4.49 5.92
N LEU A 650 -17.21 4.59 6.13
CA LEU A 650 -16.32 5.48 5.41
C LEU A 650 -15.58 4.67 4.34
N LYS A 651 -15.89 4.94 3.08
CA LYS A 651 -15.20 4.34 1.93
C LYS A 651 -14.54 5.45 1.11
N GLY A 652 -13.30 5.27 0.69
CA GLY A 652 -12.62 6.21 -0.20
C GLY A 652 -11.73 5.52 -1.22
N ASP A 653 -11.39 6.27 -2.27
CA ASP A 653 -10.65 5.79 -3.43
C ASP A 653 -9.91 6.96 -4.11
N ILE A 654 -8.63 6.77 -4.46
CA ILE A 654 -7.83 7.79 -5.15
C ILE A 654 -8.42 8.09 -6.53
N ASP A 655 -8.70 9.36 -6.76
CA ASP A 655 -9.24 9.80 -8.03
C ASP A 655 -8.20 9.72 -9.15
N ASN A 656 -8.61 9.16 -10.29
CA ASN A 656 -7.83 9.13 -11.52
C ASN A 656 -6.48 8.40 -11.42
N LEU A 657 -6.35 7.43 -10.51
CA LEU A 657 -5.10 6.69 -10.31
C LEU A 657 -4.53 6.10 -11.63
N GLY A 658 -5.38 5.48 -12.45
CA GLY A 658 -4.95 4.94 -13.75
C GLY A 658 -4.33 6.02 -14.66
N LEU A 659 -4.90 7.23 -14.66
CA LEU A 659 -4.37 8.36 -15.43
C LEU A 659 -3.03 8.86 -14.83
N ILE A 660 -2.92 8.90 -13.50
CA ILE A 660 -1.68 9.26 -12.80
C ILE A 660 -0.52 8.33 -13.22
N PHE A 661 -0.75 7.00 -13.27
CA PHE A 661 0.28 6.05 -13.69
C PHE A 661 0.62 6.11 -15.17
N GLN A 662 -0.34 6.45 -16.04
CA GLN A 662 -0.13 6.48 -17.49
C GLN A 662 0.48 7.80 -17.98
N GLN A 663 0.08 8.93 -17.40
CA GLN A 663 0.35 10.27 -17.93
C GLN A 663 0.87 11.26 -16.87
N GLY A 664 0.83 10.91 -15.58
CA GLY A 664 1.14 11.87 -14.53
C GLY A 664 2.59 12.37 -14.52
N LEU A 665 3.56 11.50 -14.85
CA LEU A 665 4.98 11.85 -14.92
C LEU A 665 5.39 12.22 -16.34
N ALA A 666 6.11 13.34 -16.48
CA ALA A 666 6.68 13.78 -17.76
C ALA A 666 7.68 12.76 -18.33
N GLU A 667 8.55 12.22 -17.47
CA GLU A 667 9.60 11.27 -17.86
C GLU A 667 9.42 9.98 -17.04
N PRO A 668 8.46 9.11 -17.40
CA PRO A 668 8.22 7.88 -16.67
C PRO A 668 9.31 6.84 -17.01
N THR A 669 9.76 6.12 -15.99
CA THR A 669 10.67 4.98 -16.13
C THR A 669 10.13 3.81 -15.30
N PHE A 670 10.68 2.62 -15.54
CA PHE A 670 10.25 1.42 -14.81
C PHE A 670 10.46 1.54 -13.30
N ALA A 671 11.61 2.06 -12.87
CA ALA A 671 11.89 2.28 -11.46
C ALA A 671 10.98 3.37 -10.83
N LYS A 672 10.66 4.45 -11.57
CA LYS A 672 9.72 5.49 -11.10
C LYS A 672 8.31 4.92 -10.94
N MET A 673 7.86 4.07 -11.86
CA MET A 673 6.53 3.43 -11.79
C MET A 673 6.43 2.46 -10.60
N ALA A 674 7.46 1.65 -10.36
CA ALA A 674 7.53 0.78 -9.19
C ALA A 674 7.53 1.60 -7.87
N ALA A 675 8.35 2.66 -7.80
CA ALA A 675 8.41 3.55 -6.66
C ALA A 675 7.07 4.23 -6.38
N LEU A 676 6.39 4.75 -7.42
CA LEU A 676 5.08 5.38 -7.28
C LEU A 676 4.03 4.40 -6.75
N SER A 677 4.00 3.16 -7.27
CA SER A 677 3.10 2.11 -6.78
C SER A 677 3.31 1.80 -5.30
N ARG A 678 4.58 1.64 -4.88
CA ARG A 678 4.94 1.42 -3.47
C ARG A 678 4.54 2.60 -2.59
N GLN A 679 4.82 3.83 -3.02
CA GLN A 679 4.50 5.06 -2.29
C GLN A 679 2.99 5.24 -2.16
N THR A 680 2.20 5.04 -3.21
CA THR A 680 0.73 5.13 -3.14
C THR A 680 0.17 4.13 -2.12
N ASN A 681 0.61 2.87 -2.19
CA ASN A 681 0.17 1.84 -1.25
C ASN A 681 0.55 2.14 0.20
N ALA A 682 1.72 2.74 0.45
CA ALA A 682 2.23 2.97 1.80
C ALA A 682 1.33 3.87 2.66
N PHE A 683 0.63 4.86 2.07
CA PHE A 683 -0.29 5.71 2.85
C PHE A 683 -1.40 4.88 3.51
N PHE A 684 -2.08 4.03 2.74
CA PHE A 684 -3.19 3.24 3.26
C PHE A 684 -2.75 1.96 3.98
N ALA A 685 -1.62 1.37 3.60
CA ALA A 685 -1.16 0.11 4.18
C ALA A 685 -0.25 0.30 5.42
N VAL A 686 0.34 1.48 5.61
CA VAL A 686 1.25 1.79 6.74
C VAL A 686 0.68 2.89 7.63
N TYR A 687 0.39 4.07 7.06
CA TYR A 687 0.01 5.23 7.86
C TYR A 687 -1.41 5.12 8.43
N LEU A 688 -2.40 4.76 7.60
CA LEU A 688 -3.79 4.66 8.04
C LEU A 688 -3.99 3.65 9.20
N PRO A 689 -3.42 2.42 9.18
CA PRO A 689 -3.50 1.51 10.31
C PRO A 689 -2.90 2.09 11.59
N TRP A 690 -1.75 2.77 11.49
CA TRP A 690 -1.13 3.45 12.63
C TRP A 690 -2.00 4.59 13.17
N LEU A 691 -2.61 5.41 12.29
CA LEU A 691 -3.50 6.50 12.69
C LEU A 691 -4.75 5.96 13.40
N CYS A 692 -5.35 4.89 12.87
CA CYS A 692 -6.46 4.21 13.53
C CYS A 692 -6.06 3.66 14.90
N GLN A 693 -4.88 3.05 15.03
CA GLN A 693 -4.42 2.51 16.31
C GLN A 693 -4.14 3.60 17.35
N SER A 694 -3.56 4.73 16.94
CA SER A 694 -3.05 5.77 17.83
C SER A 694 -4.08 6.83 18.21
N GLU A 695 -4.91 7.27 17.26
CA GLU A 695 -5.82 8.41 17.43
C GLU A 695 -7.29 8.04 17.26
N TYR A 696 -7.61 7.08 16.39
CA TYR A 696 -9.00 6.67 16.09
C TYR A 696 -9.25 5.21 16.46
N SER A 697 -8.97 4.86 17.73
CA SER A 697 -8.91 3.46 18.20
C SER A 697 -10.24 2.69 18.08
N ASN A 698 -11.35 3.40 17.95
CA ASN A 698 -12.67 2.83 17.72
C ASN A 698 -13.00 2.58 16.24
N THR A 699 -12.05 2.76 15.33
CA THR A 699 -12.24 2.51 13.89
C THR A 699 -11.88 1.08 13.52
N TYR A 700 -12.86 0.39 12.96
CA TYR A 700 -12.71 -0.94 12.39
C TYR A 700 -12.30 -0.85 10.92
N THR A 701 -11.11 -1.35 10.56
CA THR A 701 -10.68 -1.39 9.16
C THR A 701 -11.13 -2.70 8.52
N LEU A 702 -11.94 -2.64 7.45
CA LEU A 702 -12.24 -3.81 6.63
C LEU A 702 -11.07 -4.10 5.69
N PHE A 703 -10.71 -3.11 4.87
CA PHE A 703 -9.53 -3.12 4.01
C PHE A 703 -8.95 -1.71 3.90
N ALA A 704 -7.65 -1.63 3.70
CA ALA A 704 -6.92 -0.41 3.44
C ALA A 704 -5.61 -0.78 2.74
N GLY A 705 -5.46 -0.38 1.48
CA GLY A 705 -4.26 -0.70 0.71
C GLY A 705 -4.43 -0.37 -0.76
N GLY A 706 -3.32 -0.12 -1.44
CA GLY A 706 -3.34 0.31 -2.82
C GLY A 706 -3.89 1.72 -2.94
N ASP A 707 -5.09 1.83 -3.50
CA ASP A 707 -5.79 3.06 -3.82
C ASP A 707 -7.11 3.23 -3.08
N ASP A 708 -7.59 2.21 -2.37
CA ASP A 708 -8.88 2.23 -1.69
C ASP A 708 -8.80 1.89 -0.19
N PHE A 709 -9.84 2.32 0.52
CA PHE A 709 -10.03 2.00 1.93
C PHE A 709 -11.51 1.89 2.27
N PHE A 710 -11.80 1.03 3.25
CA PHE A 710 -13.15 0.82 3.78
C PHE A 710 -13.07 0.63 5.28
N LEU A 711 -13.66 1.59 5.99
CA LEU A 711 -13.65 1.70 7.44
C LEU A 711 -15.09 1.73 7.97
N ILE A 712 -15.29 1.14 9.14
CA ILE A 712 -16.55 1.21 9.88
C ILE A 712 -16.22 1.70 11.28
N GLY A 713 -16.99 2.66 11.79
CA GLY A 713 -16.81 3.10 13.16
C GLY A 713 -17.91 4.05 13.63
N PRO A 714 -17.68 4.71 14.78
CA PRO A 714 -18.62 5.66 15.34
C PRO A 714 -18.85 6.83 14.38
N TRP A 715 -20.11 7.22 14.18
CA TRP A 715 -20.49 8.04 13.04
C TRP A 715 -19.82 9.42 12.96
N ARG A 716 -19.70 10.14 14.09
CA ARG A 716 -19.05 11.45 14.18
C ARG A 716 -17.53 11.31 14.16
N SER A 717 -17.00 10.32 14.87
CA SER A 717 -15.57 10.01 14.85
C SER A 717 -15.06 9.70 13.43
N GLN A 718 -15.87 9.01 12.60
CA GLN A 718 -15.56 8.75 11.19
C GLN A 718 -15.57 10.02 10.33
N MET A 719 -16.47 10.97 10.58
CA MET A 719 -16.45 12.27 9.89
C MET A 719 -15.16 13.05 10.21
N ALA A 720 -14.73 13.03 11.48
CA ALA A 720 -13.45 13.63 11.88
C ALA A 720 -12.25 12.91 11.25
N LEU A 721 -12.28 11.56 11.22
CA LEU A 721 -11.26 10.76 10.55
C LEU A 721 -11.18 11.09 9.05
N ALA A 722 -12.31 11.25 8.36
CA ALA A 722 -12.32 11.62 6.93
C ALA A 722 -11.62 12.97 6.67
N ARG A 723 -11.89 14.00 7.49
CA ARG A 723 -11.20 15.31 7.42
C ARG A 723 -9.71 15.18 7.71
N ARG A 724 -9.34 14.38 8.71
CA ARG A 724 -7.94 14.11 9.05
C ARG A 724 -7.21 13.40 7.91
N LEU A 725 -7.80 12.36 7.33
CA LEU A 725 -7.24 11.65 6.18
C LEU A 725 -7.07 12.55 4.97
N ARG A 726 -8.03 13.43 4.68
CA ARG A 726 -7.90 14.41 3.60
C ARG A 726 -6.72 15.36 3.80
N THR A 727 -6.53 15.83 5.03
CA THR A 727 -5.43 16.73 5.41
C THR A 727 -4.08 16.03 5.32
N ASP A 728 -3.98 14.84 5.91
CA ASP A 728 -2.75 14.06 5.90
C ASP A 728 -2.40 13.59 4.49
N PHE A 729 -3.37 13.16 3.69
CA PHE A 729 -3.12 12.77 2.30
C PHE A 729 -2.65 13.96 1.46
N ALA A 730 -3.21 15.16 1.66
CA ALA A 730 -2.72 16.38 1.03
C ALA A 730 -1.24 16.62 1.34
N ARG A 731 -0.85 16.48 2.62
CA ARG A 731 0.55 16.59 3.04
C ARG A 731 1.41 15.49 2.41
N TYR A 732 0.92 14.26 2.40
CA TYR A 732 1.61 13.09 1.84
C TYR A 732 1.96 13.27 0.35
N VAL A 733 1.04 13.85 -0.42
CA VAL A 733 1.22 14.13 -1.85
C VAL A 733 1.80 15.51 -2.12
N ALA A 734 2.48 16.11 -1.14
CA ALA A 734 3.16 17.40 -1.27
C ALA A 734 2.24 18.57 -1.67
N GLY A 735 0.97 18.52 -1.28
CA GLY A 735 -0.03 19.54 -1.60
C GLY A 735 -0.43 19.57 -3.08
N ASN A 736 -0.12 18.53 -3.86
CA ASN A 736 -0.45 18.48 -5.28
C ASN A 736 -1.98 18.46 -5.50
N PRO A 737 -2.57 19.46 -6.18
CA PRO A 737 -4.02 19.53 -6.39
C PRO A 737 -4.54 18.46 -7.36
N ASP A 738 -3.69 17.83 -8.18
CA ASP A 738 -4.07 16.79 -9.14
C ASP A 738 -4.17 15.39 -8.49
N ILE A 739 -3.73 15.25 -7.24
CA ILE A 739 -3.73 13.97 -6.52
C ILE A 739 -4.61 14.10 -5.28
N HIS A 740 -5.79 13.52 -5.36
CA HIS A 740 -6.78 13.54 -4.29
C HIS A 740 -7.56 12.22 -4.27
N PHE A 741 -8.41 12.05 -3.26
CA PHE A 741 -9.37 10.94 -3.20
C PHE A 741 -10.77 11.49 -2.99
N SER A 742 -11.76 10.73 -3.46
CA SER A 742 -13.16 10.96 -3.12
C SER A 742 -13.60 9.99 -2.03
N ALA A 743 -14.56 10.39 -1.20
CA ALA A 743 -15.03 9.57 -0.09
C ALA A 743 -16.56 9.59 0.08
N GLY A 744 -17.13 8.45 0.46
CA GLY A 744 -18.50 8.30 0.88
C GLY A 744 -18.60 8.02 2.38
N LEU A 745 -19.44 8.79 3.08
CA LEU A 745 -19.77 8.65 4.50
C LEU A 745 -21.25 8.27 4.62
N SER A 746 -21.52 6.98 4.89
CA SER A 746 -22.89 6.47 5.02
C SER A 746 -23.22 6.15 6.48
N THR A 747 -24.13 6.92 7.07
CA THR A 747 -24.55 6.74 8.47
C THR A 747 -25.73 5.79 8.57
N THR A 748 -25.62 4.77 9.41
CA THR A 748 -26.59 3.70 9.55
C THR A 748 -26.81 3.32 11.01
N LYS A 749 -27.99 2.74 11.29
CA LYS A 749 -28.24 2.16 12.62
C LYS A 749 -27.49 0.82 12.78
N PRO A 750 -27.10 0.45 14.01
CA PRO A 750 -26.56 -0.88 14.29
C PRO A 750 -27.55 -2.00 13.87
N GLY A 751 -27.03 -3.19 13.60
CA GLY A 751 -27.81 -4.37 13.20
C GLY A 751 -28.14 -4.49 11.71
N LEU A 752 -27.79 -3.50 10.89
CA LEU A 752 -27.93 -3.61 9.43
C LEU A 752 -26.95 -4.62 8.84
N PRO A 753 -27.39 -5.45 7.86
CA PRO A 753 -26.51 -6.35 7.14
C PRO A 753 -25.29 -5.68 6.55
N ILE A 754 -24.10 -6.27 6.76
CA ILE A 754 -22.84 -5.74 6.19
C ILE A 754 -22.95 -5.49 4.70
N ARG A 755 -23.53 -6.42 3.93
CA ARG A 755 -23.68 -6.26 2.47
C ARG A 755 -24.45 -4.98 2.13
N HIS A 756 -25.42 -4.60 2.96
CA HIS A 756 -26.13 -3.33 2.81
C HIS A 756 -25.27 -2.15 3.24
N LEU A 757 -24.49 -2.26 4.33
CA LEU A 757 -23.51 -1.23 4.71
C LEU A 757 -22.52 -0.94 3.57
N ALA A 758 -21.99 -2.00 2.96
CA ALA A 758 -21.08 -1.92 1.84
C ALA A 758 -21.73 -1.28 0.60
N ALA A 759 -22.94 -1.70 0.24
CA ALA A 759 -23.67 -1.11 -0.87
C ALA A 759 -23.96 0.39 -0.66
N LEU A 760 -24.32 0.79 0.56
CA LEU A 760 -24.57 2.20 0.88
C LEU A 760 -23.28 3.03 0.90
N GLY A 761 -22.17 2.47 1.38
CA GLY A 761 -20.85 3.10 1.32
C GLY A 761 -20.36 3.28 -0.13
N GLU A 762 -20.55 2.27 -0.97
CA GLU A 762 -20.25 2.32 -2.41
C GLU A 762 -21.09 3.40 -3.11
N GLN A 763 -22.40 3.42 -2.85
CA GLN A 763 -23.30 4.41 -3.42
C GLN A 763 -22.88 5.84 -3.03
N ALA A 764 -22.51 6.07 -1.78
CA ALA A 764 -22.03 7.37 -1.32
C ALA A 764 -20.71 7.77 -1.99
N LEU A 765 -19.77 6.81 -2.18
CA LEU A 765 -18.53 7.09 -2.90
C LEU A 765 -18.77 7.43 -4.37
N GLU A 766 -19.65 6.69 -5.05
CA GLU A 766 -20.02 6.97 -6.44
C GLU A 766 -20.70 8.34 -6.60
N GLN A 767 -21.53 8.75 -5.63
CA GLN A 767 -22.10 10.10 -5.59
C GLN A 767 -21.00 11.16 -5.47
N ALA A 768 -20.00 10.96 -4.61
CA ALA A 768 -18.87 11.86 -4.46
C ALA A 768 -18.06 11.96 -5.77
N LYS A 769 -17.75 10.83 -6.39
CA LYS A 769 -17.07 10.78 -7.70
C LYS A 769 -17.89 11.38 -8.84
N GLY A 770 -19.21 11.45 -8.68
CA GLY A 770 -20.13 12.09 -9.62
C GLY A 770 -20.07 13.63 -9.61
N LEU A 771 -19.41 14.26 -8.63
CA LEU A 771 -19.29 15.72 -8.56
C LEU A 771 -18.40 16.25 -9.70
N SER A 772 -19.03 16.80 -10.72
CA SER A 772 -18.38 17.42 -11.89
C SER A 772 -18.01 18.88 -11.59
N PRO A 773 -16.85 19.40 -12.05
CA PRO A 773 -15.94 18.80 -13.04
C PRO A 773 -14.81 17.91 -12.52
N LEU A 774 -14.59 17.77 -11.19
CA LEU A 774 -13.25 17.38 -10.69
C LEU A 774 -13.20 16.19 -9.71
N LYS A 775 -14.30 15.48 -9.41
CA LYS A 775 -14.31 14.52 -8.28
C LYS A 775 -13.84 15.27 -7.01
N ASN A 776 -12.84 14.79 -6.26
CA ASN A 776 -12.25 15.49 -5.11
C ASN A 776 -13.32 15.92 -4.07
N ALA A 777 -14.23 15.00 -3.78
CA ALA A 777 -15.45 15.31 -3.07
C ALA A 777 -15.73 14.31 -1.96
N VAL A 778 -16.65 14.72 -1.09
CA VAL A 778 -17.19 13.87 -0.05
C VAL A 778 -18.70 13.92 -0.05
N THR A 779 -19.32 12.75 0.06
CA THR A 779 -20.76 12.63 0.28
C THR A 779 -21.01 12.26 1.73
N CYS A 780 -21.76 13.09 2.45
CA CYS A 780 -22.11 12.86 3.85
C CYS A 780 -23.59 13.21 4.07
N PHE A 781 -24.34 12.32 4.73
CA PHE A 781 -25.79 12.46 4.93
C PHE A 781 -26.60 12.71 3.64
N GLY A 782 -26.13 12.20 2.51
CA GLY A 782 -26.75 12.39 1.20
C GLY A 782 -26.40 13.71 0.50
N GLU A 783 -25.67 14.61 1.16
CA GLU A 783 -25.17 15.86 0.60
C GLU A 783 -23.77 15.62 0.04
N THR A 784 -23.53 16.03 -1.21
CA THR A 784 -22.22 15.91 -1.86
C THR A 784 -21.57 17.28 -1.99
N VAL A 785 -20.38 17.43 -1.43
CA VAL A 785 -19.65 18.69 -1.38
C VAL A 785 -18.16 18.51 -1.70
N SER A 786 -17.49 19.60 -2.08
CA SER A 786 -16.03 19.61 -2.16
C SER A 786 -15.41 19.38 -0.77
N TRP A 787 -14.16 18.92 -0.71
CA TRP A 787 -13.45 18.82 0.57
C TRP A 787 -13.29 20.16 1.29
N ASP A 788 -13.09 21.26 0.54
CA ASP A 788 -12.96 22.61 1.11
C ASP A 788 -14.28 23.06 1.76
N ASP A 789 -15.41 22.79 1.09
CA ASP A 789 -16.73 23.05 1.67
C ASP A 789 -17.01 22.14 2.86
N PHE A 790 -16.57 20.88 2.84
CA PHE A 790 -16.73 19.97 3.97
C PHE A 790 -15.96 20.43 5.20
N GLU A 791 -14.73 20.93 5.02
CA GLU A 791 -13.95 21.55 6.09
C GLU A 791 -14.63 22.82 6.63
N ALA A 792 -15.13 23.67 5.73
CA ALA A 792 -15.86 24.88 6.12
C ALA A 792 -17.19 24.59 6.82
N LEU A 793 -17.90 23.52 6.42
CA LEU A 793 -19.10 23.03 7.10
C LEU A 793 -18.78 22.50 8.50
N GLY A 794 -17.63 21.85 8.69
CA GLY A 794 -17.13 21.47 10.00
C GLY A 794 -16.87 22.68 10.91
N GLN A 795 -16.31 23.77 10.38
CA GLN A 795 -16.15 25.02 11.13
C GLN A 795 -17.50 25.68 11.45
N ALA A 796 -18.48 25.55 10.55
CA ALA A 796 -19.83 26.03 10.78
C ALA A 796 -20.58 25.20 11.84
N GLU A 797 -20.30 23.89 11.94
CA GLU A 797 -20.76 23.02 13.04
C GLU A 797 -20.26 23.58 14.38
N ASP A 798 -18.95 23.81 14.51
CA ASP A 798 -18.34 24.29 15.76
C ASP A 798 -18.90 25.65 16.21
N GLU A 799 -19.10 26.58 15.27
CA GLU A 799 -19.70 27.89 15.58
C GLU A 799 -21.18 27.77 15.95
N LEU A 800 -21.93 26.88 15.29
CA LEU A 800 -23.33 26.63 15.64
C LEU A 800 -23.46 25.96 17.01
N GLU A 801 -22.60 24.99 17.35
CA GLU A 801 -22.54 24.37 18.69
C GLU A 801 -22.27 25.44 19.75
N ARG A 802 -21.29 26.31 19.52
CA ARG A 802 -20.97 27.44 20.41
C ARG A 802 -22.17 28.37 20.63
N LEU A 803 -22.92 28.69 19.58
CA LEU A 803 -24.13 29.52 19.68
C LEU A 803 -25.26 28.81 20.43
N ILE A 804 -25.43 27.50 20.23
CA ILE A 804 -26.41 26.69 20.96
C ILE A 804 -26.12 26.76 22.46
N ASP A 805 -24.87 26.61 22.87
CA ASP A 805 -24.47 26.63 24.27
C ASP A 805 -24.52 28.03 24.88
N GLU A 806 -23.98 29.03 24.19
CA GLU A 806 -23.92 30.42 24.65
C GLU A 806 -25.33 31.02 24.85
N LEU A 807 -26.20 30.84 23.85
CA LEU A 807 -27.54 31.43 23.85
C LEU A 807 -28.62 30.47 24.34
N ARG A 808 -28.26 29.24 24.71
CA ARG A 808 -29.19 28.17 25.12
C ARG A 808 -30.32 27.99 24.09
N LEU A 809 -29.94 27.88 22.82
CA LEU A 809 -30.91 27.74 21.74
C LEU A 809 -31.77 26.49 21.96
N SER A 810 -33.09 26.65 21.92
CA SER A 810 -34.00 25.52 22.13
C SER A 810 -33.89 24.51 20.98
N THR A 811 -33.99 23.21 21.28
CA THR A 811 -34.01 22.12 20.29
C THR A 811 -35.02 22.37 19.18
N GLY A 812 -36.22 22.87 19.50
CA GLY A 812 -37.25 23.20 18.50
C GLY A 812 -36.86 24.34 17.55
N TYR A 813 -36.03 25.30 17.97
CA TYR A 813 -35.49 26.33 17.09
C TYR A 813 -34.51 25.72 16.08
N VAL A 814 -33.61 24.86 16.57
CA VAL A 814 -32.58 24.18 15.75
C VAL A 814 -33.24 23.25 14.73
N TYR A 815 -34.21 22.41 15.14
CA TYR A 815 -35.02 21.61 14.21
C TYR A 815 -35.76 22.47 13.18
N GLY A 816 -36.23 23.64 13.59
CA GLY A 816 -36.88 24.60 12.70
C GLY A 816 -35.98 25.13 11.59
N LEU A 817 -34.66 25.00 11.68
CA LEU A 817 -33.73 25.38 10.61
C LEU A 817 -33.79 24.42 9.41
N ILE A 818 -34.16 23.15 9.61
CA ILE A 818 -34.28 22.15 8.52
C ILE A 818 -35.25 22.66 7.44
N GLU A 819 -36.43 23.09 7.86
CA GLU A 819 -37.47 23.62 6.96
C GLU A 819 -36.98 24.86 6.19
N LEU A 820 -36.11 25.67 6.81
CA LEU A 820 -35.54 26.85 6.16
C LEU A 820 -34.47 26.46 5.13
N ILE A 821 -33.67 25.43 5.42
CA ILE A 821 -32.70 24.87 4.47
C ILE A 821 -33.43 24.28 3.25
N ASP A 822 -34.48 23.47 3.48
CA ASP A 822 -35.27 22.88 2.40
C ASP A 822 -35.87 23.96 1.46
N LYS A 823 -36.35 25.06 2.06
CA LYS A 823 -36.85 26.21 1.31
C LYS A 823 -35.73 26.91 0.56
N ALA A 824 -34.60 27.19 1.21
CA ALA A 824 -33.45 27.87 0.62
C ALA A 824 -32.90 27.10 -0.60
N GLU A 825 -32.82 25.78 -0.52
CA GLU A 825 -32.35 24.92 -1.61
C GLU A 825 -33.26 24.98 -2.84
N SER A 826 -34.57 25.05 -2.63
CA SER A 826 -35.57 24.98 -3.70
C SER A 826 -36.04 26.35 -4.21
N VAL A 827 -35.47 27.47 -3.75
CA VAL A 827 -35.84 28.84 -4.20
C VAL A 827 -35.76 29.00 -5.72
N GLN A 828 -34.76 28.38 -6.36
CA GLN A 828 -34.60 28.48 -7.82
C GLN A 828 -35.75 27.79 -8.58
N GLN A 829 -36.33 26.74 -8.01
CA GLN A 829 -37.45 26.00 -8.60
C GLN A 829 -38.81 26.55 -8.14
N ARG A 830 -38.86 27.13 -6.94
CA ARG A 830 -40.04 27.67 -6.25
C ARG A 830 -39.73 29.04 -5.65
N PRO A 831 -39.85 30.13 -6.42
CA PRO A 831 -39.47 31.47 -5.96
C PRO A 831 -40.18 31.92 -4.67
N GLU A 832 -41.39 31.42 -4.40
CA GLU A 832 -42.14 31.66 -3.16
C GLU A 832 -41.38 31.22 -1.90
N HIS A 833 -40.43 30.29 -2.03
CA HIS A 833 -39.59 29.84 -0.93
C HIS A 833 -38.60 30.90 -0.46
N ALA A 834 -38.38 31.99 -1.21
CA ALA A 834 -37.58 33.15 -0.75
C ALA A 834 -38.09 33.76 0.56
N ILE A 835 -39.33 33.46 0.96
CA ILE A 835 -39.89 33.81 2.27
C ILE A 835 -39.09 33.25 3.46
N TRP A 836 -38.20 32.27 3.24
CA TRP A 836 -37.38 31.67 4.29
C TRP A 836 -36.55 32.72 5.05
N HIS A 837 -36.07 33.80 4.42
CA HIS A 837 -35.36 34.88 5.12
C HIS A 837 -36.26 35.56 6.17
N SER A 838 -37.50 35.90 5.79
CA SER A 838 -38.49 36.50 6.69
C SER A 838 -38.89 35.54 7.80
N GLN A 839 -39.02 34.25 7.49
CA GLN A 839 -39.32 33.21 8.48
C GLN A 839 -38.17 33.00 9.46
N PHE A 840 -36.92 33.02 8.98
CA PHE A 840 -35.72 32.99 9.82
C PHE A 840 -35.69 34.19 10.77
N ALA A 841 -35.86 35.40 10.23
CA ALA A 841 -35.85 36.63 11.03
C ALA A 841 -36.95 36.60 12.11
N TYR A 842 -38.17 36.21 11.75
CA TYR A 842 -39.29 36.10 12.68
C TYR A 842 -39.04 35.04 13.77
N ARG A 843 -38.63 33.82 13.38
CA ARG A 843 -38.34 32.73 14.33
C ARG A 843 -37.25 33.13 15.30
N THR A 844 -36.18 33.75 14.81
CA THR A 844 -35.04 34.20 15.61
C THR A 844 -35.45 35.30 16.59
N ALA A 845 -36.19 36.31 16.14
CA ALA A 845 -36.69 37.36 17.02
C ALA A 845 -37.60 36.79 18.14
N ARG A 846 -38.51 35.87 17.80
CA ARG A 846 -39.41 35.21 18.77
C ARG A 846 -38.67 34.34 19.78
N MET A 847 -37.61 33.67 19.35
CA MET A 847 -36.78 32.86 20.24
C MET A 847 -36.03 33.77 21.23
N LEU A 848 -35.40 34.85 20.76
CA LEU A 848 -34.72 35.82 21.60
C LEU A 848 -35.66 36.52 22.60
N GLU A 849 -36.91 36.81 22.22
CA GLU A 849 -37.94 37.35 23.12
C GLU A 849 -38.28 36.42 24.30
N ARG A 850 -38.10 35.11 24.13
CA ARG A 850 -38.47 34.11 25.13
C ARG A 850 -37.33 33.77 26.09
N LEU A 851 -36.08 34.07 25.69
CA LEU A 851 -34.89 33.78 26.48
C LEU A 851 -34.88 34.51 27.84
N PRO A 852 -34.58 33.81 28.95
CA PRO A 852 -34.38 34.44 30.25
C PRO A 852 -33.27 35.50 30.17
N GLY A 853 -33.54 36.72 30.64
CA GLY A 853 -32.59 37.85 30.58
C GLY A 853 -32.79 38.83 29.40
N LEU A 854 -33.55 38.44 28.36
CA LEU A 854 -33.84 39.28 27.19
C LEU A 854 -35.32 39.69 27.06
N ARG A 855 -36.18 39.25 27.98
CA ARG A 855 -37.64 39.50 27.95
C ARG A 855 -38.03 40.97 28.10
N ASP A 856 -37.24 41.74 28.84
CA ASP A 856 -37.52 43.15 29.12
C ASP A 856 -37.42 43.99 27.84
N ARG A 857 -38.37 44.91 27.63
CA ARG A 857 -38.36 45.88 26.52
C ARG A 857 -37.10 46.74 26.50
N ALA A 858 -36.46 46.98 27.64
CA ALA A 858 -35.18 47.69 27.72
C ALA A 858 -34.03 46.97 26.98
N LYS A 859 -34.16 45.67 26.71
CA LYS A 859 -33.15 44.81 26.06
C LYS A 859 -33.29 44.74 24.53
N ASN A 860 -34.06 45.64 23.91
CA ASN A 860 -34.32 45.61 22.47
C ASN A 860 -33.05 45.77 21.61
N ASP A 861 -32.13 46.64 22.00
CA ASP A 861 -30.88 46.84 21.25
C ASP A 861 -29.98 45.61 21.33
N GLU A 862 -29.93 44.96 22.49
CA GLU A 862 -29.20 43.71 22.70
C GLU A 862 -29.81 42.58 21.86
N ARG A 863 -31.15 42.47 21.83
CA ARG A 863 -31.85 41.51 20.95
C ARG A 863 -31.55 41.74 19.47
N ARG A 864 -31.53 43.00 19.01
CA ARG A 864 -31.17 43.33 17.61
C ARG A 864 -29.74 42.91 17.28
N ARG A 865 -28.78 43.18 18.17
CA ARG A 865 -27.38 42.76 17.99
C ARG A 865 -27.25 41.24 17.91
N LEU A 866 -27.91 40.51 18.80
CA LEU A 866 -27.91 39.04 18.79
C LEU A 866 -28.60 38.47 17.55
N GLN A 867 -29.73 39.06 17.12
CA GLN A 867 -30.41 38.67 15.90
C GLN A 867 -29.53 38.87 14.66
N GLN A 868 -28.79 39.99 14.60
CA GLN A 868 -27.83 40.25 13.53
C GLN A 868 -26.69 39.23 13.55
N ARG A 869 -26.13 38.92 14.73
CA ARG A 869 -25.10 37.87 14.87
C ARG A 869 -25.61 36.51 14.41
N LEU A 870 -26.80 36.09 14.82
CA LEU A 870 -27.42 34.84 14.39
C LEU A 870 -27.70 34.82 12.89
N ALA A 871 -28.13 35.95 12.30
CA ALA A 871 -28.31 36.06 10.86
C ALA A 871 -26.98 35.97 10.11
N GLN A 872 -25.93 36.59 10.61
CA GLN A 872 -24.61 36.54 9.99
C GLN A 872 -24.04 35.11 10.00
N VAL A 873 -24.19 34.38 11.11
CA VAL A 873 -23.65 33.03 11.24
C VAL A 873 -24.54 31.99 10.55
N ILE A 874 -25.82 31.92 10.92
CA ILE A 874 -26.71 30.83 10.50
C ILE A 874 -27.28 31.07 9.10
N ALA A 875 -27.75 32.28 8.81
CA ALA A 875 -28.37 32.57 7.52
C ALA A 875 -27.32 32.84 6.44
N GLN A 876 -26.48 33.87 6.62
CA GLN A 876 -25.49 34.28 5.61
C GLN A 876 -24.30 33.31 5.52
N GLY A 877 -23.65 33.04 6.65
CA GLY A 877 -22.50 32.15 6.74
C GLY A 877 -22.83 30.66 6.59
N GLY A 878 -24.10 30.29 6.79
CA GLY A 878 -24.59 28.91 6.75
C GLY A 878 -25.50 28.63 5.55
N ILE A 879 -26.80 28.88 5.72
CA ILE A 879 -27.86 28.48 4.78
C ILE A 879 -27.67 29.10 3.38
N GLU A 880 -27.33 30.38 3.27
CA GLU A 880 -27.11 31.05 1.97
C GLU A 880 -25.87 30.53 1.26
N ARG A 881 -24.77 30.35 2.02
CA ARG A 881 -23.49 29.88 1.51
C ARG A 881 -23.56 28.44 1.04
N PHE A 882 -24.10 27.54 1.87
CA PHE A 882 -24.03 26.09 1.66
C PHE A 882 -25.34 25.45 1.20
N ARG A 883 -26.46 26.19 1.23
CA ARG A 883 -27.80 25.69 0.84
C ARG A 883 -28.13 24.35 1.52
N GLY A 884 -28.54 23.35 0.74
CA GLY A 884 -28.88 22.00 1.22
C GLY A 884 -27.76 21.36 2.04
N SER A 885 -26.51 21.63 1.70
CA SER A 885 -25.35 21.04 2.37
C SER A 885 -25.16 21.53 3.82
N TYR A 886 -25.82 22.63 4.21
CA TYR A 886 -25.89 23.04 5.62
C TYR A 886 -26.65 22.04 6.51
N ARG A 887 -27.31 21.02 5.91
CA ARG A 887 -27.82 19.85 6.65
C ARG A 887 -26.72 19.07 7.34
N ILE A 888 -25.49 19.04 6.80
CA ILE A 888 -24.38 18.31 7.42
C ILE A 888 -24.13 18.77 8.87
N PRO A 889 -23.76 20.04 9.13
CA PRO A 889 -23.52 20.52 10.50
C PRO A 889 -24.79 20.45 11.36
N LEU A 890 -25.96 20.74 10.77
CA LEU A 890 -27.22 20.69 11.50
C LEU A 890 -27.58 19.28 11.97
N PHE A 891 -27.46 18.28 11.10
CA PHE A 891 -27.72 16.89 11.44
C PHE A 891 -26.71 16.35 12.43
N THR A 892 -25.42 16.72 12.33
CA THR A 892 -24.43 16.35 13.34
C THR A 892 -24.88 16.79 14.74
N LEU A 893 -25.21 18.07 14.91
CA LEU A 893 -25.60 18.61 16.22
C LEU A 893 -26.91 18.01 16.73
N LEU A 894 -27.90 17.85 15.84
CA LEU A 894 -29.18 17.23 16.21
C LEU A 894 -29.00 15.75 16.62
N TYR A 895 -28.13 15.01 15.95
CA TYR A 895 -27.86 13.61 16.25
C TYR A 895 -27.05 13.43 17.53
N GLN A 896 -26.25 14.40 17.95
CA GLN A 896 -25.56 14.38 19.25
C GLN A 896 -26.47 14.71 20.43
N ALA A 897 -27.58 15.40 20.19
CA ALA A 897 -28.52 15.85 21.23
C ALA A 897 -29.78 14.99 21.32
N ARG A 898 -29.88 13.93 20.50
CA ARG A 898 -31.05 13.07 20.39
C ARG A 898 -30.97 11.93 21.40
N ASP A 899 -32.05 11.73 22.16
CA ASP A 899 -32.29 10.54 22.99
C ASP A 899 -32.56 9.30 22.13
#